data_AF-A0A672QXP0-F1
#
_entry.id   AF-A0A672QXP0-F1
#
_cell.length_a   1.000
_cell.length_b   1.000
_cell.length_c   1.000
_cell.angle_alpha   90.00
_cell.angle_beta   90.00
_cell.angle_gamma   90.00
#
_symmetry.space_group_name_H-M   'P 1'
#
loop_
_entity.id
_entity.type
_entity.pdbx_description
1 polymer ?
#
loop_
_entity_poly.entity_id
_entity_poly.type
_entity_poly.pdbx_seq_one_letter_code
_entity_poly.pdbx_strand_id
1 'polypeptide(L)'
;MSQWKQIQQLDIKFLEQVDYFYDDNFPMELRQVLANWIESQDWETASNHESMATVLFNNFLIQLERQCSQEQNFLHRHNLKRIFHQIQVKYKANPLHMAAVICNCLREERRILSTASMQEQGPLEKSMQNSAALEKQKVLDNKVAIIRSSVQMLDQDVKYLEDMQDDFDFRYKTLQLRDPVERNSLSMKQEVTTLQEILNRLDFKRKEILSKIADVIKEIDALISSQLNPELKEWKRRQQIACIGGPVLIGLDQLQNWFTLTAQSLFQMKRQLDKLGELILKVTYEGDPIPLQRPQMEEQVKYLIYHLIKSSFVVEKQPCMPTHPQKPLIIKTQVQFNTVEVVTKLKISKLTLLIFPCRNRQFFILTNNTKVMDVEESTGCLSVEFRHLYMLESYCVSLLQGPLSVTEELHSLNFEAMLMLQGLDIDLESCSLPLVVISNVSQLPGGWASVMWYNLLTDDPKNLGFFSNPLRASWSQLSEVLSWQFSSFAGRGLNKEQLNMLGNKLLGQHASYNDCQVSWSKFWKENIPGKSFSFWLWLDSILDLIKKHLLPVWIDGYIMGFVSKEMERALLKEKEPGTFLLRFSESHLGGITFTWVEQDENGDPKFISVEPYTKNRLNALPIADIIRDYKVIADGVVPENPLKFLYPDIPKDEAFGKHYNSQQNKGLYIYLIFNILAVPHILFPDLLLFVHYKQM
;
A
#
# COMPACT_ATOMS: atom_id res chain seq x y z
N MET A 1 8.17 -22.55 17.90
CA MET A 1 8.21 -22.08 16.50
C MET A 1 9.56 -21.39 16.32
N SER A 2 10.30 -21.64 15.23
CA SER A 2 11.61 -21.00 15.03
C SER A 2 11.47 -19.48 14.90
N GLN A 3 12.50 -18.76 15.29
CA GLN A 3 12.57 -17.30 15.18
C GLN A 3 12.35 -16.86 13.73
N TRP A 4 12.94 -17.58 12.77
CA TRP A 4 12.74 -17.29 11.34
C TRP A 4 11.28 -17.40 10.90
N LYS A 5 10.54 -18.40 11.41
CA LYS A 5 9.11 -18.55 11.10
C LYS A 5 8.28 -17.42 11.68
N GLN A 6 8.67 -16.88 12.84
CA GLN A 6 8.02 -15.70 13.41
C GLN A 6 8.28 -14.46 12.56
N ILE A 7 9.53 -14.26 12.11
CA ILE A 7 9.91 -13.18 11.20
C ILE A 7 9.07 -13.24 9.92
N GLN A 8 8.95 -14.41 9.29
CA GLN A 8 8.17 -14.61 8.06
C GLN A 8 6.67 -14.30 8.18
N GLN A 9 6.15 -14.21 9.41
CA GLN A 9 4.75 -13.87 9.69
C GLN A 9 4.53 -12.38 9.98
N LEU A 10 5.59 -11.57 10.00
CA LEU A 10 5.49 -10.14 10.23
C LEU A 10 4.91 -9.40 9.01
N ASP A 11 4.33 -8.23 9.27
CA ASP A 11 3.92 -7.29 8.22
C ASP A 11 5.11 -6.90 7.33
N ILE A 12 4.82 -6.60 6.06
CA ILE A 12 5.83 -6.26 5.03
C ILE A 12 6.81 -5.16 5.50
N LYS A 13 6.33 -4.15 6.24
CA LYS A 13 7.18 -3.07 6.80
C LYS A 13 8.31 -3.57 7.70
N PHE A 14 8.12 -4.70 8.39
CA PHE A 14 9.15 -5.31 9.23
C PHE A 14 10.01 -6.28 8.42
N LEU A 15 9.44 -6.95 7.43
CA LEU A 15 10.20 -7.78 6.48
C LEU A 15 11.20 -6.93 5.68
N GLU A 16 10.85 -5.70 5.30
CA GLU A 16 11.79 -4.74 4.67
C GLU A 16 12.94 -4.35 5.61
N GLN A 17 12.68 -4.20 6.92
CA GLN A 17 13.74 -3.98 7.89
C GLN A 17 14.64 -5.20 8.03
N VAL A 18 14.09 -6.40 7.92
CA VAL A 18 14.86 -7.65 7.90
C VAL A 18 15.76 -7.70 6.68
N ASP A 19 15.24 -7.37 5.51
CA ASP A 19 15.99 -7.35 4.25
C ASP A 19 17.22 -6.44 4.32
N TYR A 20 17.11 -5.28 5.00
CA TYR A 20 18.19 -4.28 5.05
C TYR A 20 19.50 -4.77 5.70
N PHE A 21 19.43 -5.70 6.66
CA PHE A 21 20.64 -6.18 7.36
C PHE A 21 21.14 -7.55 6.89
N TYR A 22 20.46 -8.19 5.94
CA TYR A 22 20.95 -9.38 5.25
C TYR A 22 21.64 -8.98 3.94
N ASP A 23 22.96 -9.14 3.88
CA ASP A 23 23.79 -8.72 2.75
C ASP A 23 24.81 -9.80 2.34
N ASP A 24 25.78 -9.45 1.50
CA ASP A 24 26.85 -10.35 1.08
C ASP A 24 27.78 -10.79 2.24
N ASN A 25 27.68 -10.20 3.43
CA ASN A 25 28.36 -10.70 4.64
C ASN A 25 27.66 -11.95 5.18
N PHE A 26 26.34 -11.98 5.18
CA PHE A 26 25.59 -13.17 5.57
C PHE A 26 24.29 -13.24 4.76
N PRO A 27 24.27 -13.99 3.64
CA PRO A 27 23.12 -14.05 2.75
C PRO A 27 21.87 -14.65 3.39
N MET A 28 20.71 -14.08 3.10
CA MET A 28 19.42 -14.51 3.66
C MET A 28 19.08 -15.98 3.32
N GLU A 29 19.55 -16.49 2.19
CA GLU A 29 19.35 -17.89 1.80
C GLU A 29 19.98 -18.87 2.81
N LEU A 30 21.12 -18.50 3.41
CA LEU A 30 21.74 -19.30 4.47
C LEU A 30 20.89 -19.28 5.73
N ARG A 31 20.39 -18.10 6.09
CA ARG A 31 19.51 -17.90 7.24
C ARG A 31 18.24 -18.75 7.09
N GLN A 32 17.66 -18.81 5.89
CA GLN A 32 16.45 -19.57 5.59
C GLN A 32 16.69 -21.08 5.62
N VAL A 33 17.73 -21.56 4.93
CA VAL A 33 17.99 -23.01 4.77
C VAL A 33 18.47 -23.64 6.07
N LEU A 34 19.29 -22.93 6.85
CA LEU A 34 19.87 -23.43 8.09
C LEU A 34 19.19 -22.86 9.35
N ALA A 35 17.97 -22.32 9.22
CA ALA A 35 17.31 -21.55 10.28
C ALA A 35 17.32 -22.26 11.65
N ASN A 36 16.82 -23.49 11.70
CA ASN A 36 16.75 -24.26 12.95
C ASN A 36 18.13 -24.56 13.53
N TRP A 37 19.12 -24.83 12.67
CA TRP A 37 20.48 -25.14 13.13
C TRP A 37 21.15 -23.89 13.68
N ILE A 38 21.10 -22.78 12.93
CA ILE A 38 21.67 -21.48 13.34
C ILE A 38 21.08 -21.05 14.69
N GLU A 39 19.77 -21.10 14.85
CA GLU A 39 19.08 -20.68 16.09
C GLU A 39 19.42 -21.56 17.30
N SER A 40 19.91 -22.79 17.08
CA SER A 40 20.28 -23.72 18.16
C SER A 40 21.72 -23.57 18.66
N GLN A 41 22.55 -22.76 18.00
CA GLN A 41 23.94 -22.55 18.39
C GLN A 41 24.11 -21.30 19.27
N ASP A 42 25.10 -21.32 20.15
CA ASP A 42 25.47 -20.18 21.00
C ASP A 42 26.50 -19.28 20.29
N TRP A 43 26.00 -18.41 19.41
CA TRP A 43 26.83 -17.45 18.67
C TRP A 43 27.38 -16.32 19.54
N GLU A 44 26.75 -16.04 20.69
CA GLU A 44 27.19 -14.98 21.60
C GLU A 44 28.49 -15.38 22.29
N THR A 45 28.57 -16.61 22.82
CA THR A 45 29.82 -17.14 23.35
C THR A 45 30.87 -17.33 22.26
N ALA A 46 30.45 -17.81 21.07
CA ALA A 46 31.37 -18.03 19.95
C ALA A 46 31.99 -16.75 19.38
N SER A 47 31.29 -15.62 19.40
CA SER A 47 31.84 -14.34 18.93
C SER A 47 33.01 -13.81 19.79
N ASN A 48 33.20 -14.38 20.99
CA ASN A 48 34.26 -14.02 21.93
C ASN A 48 35.34 -15.12 22.09
N HIS A 49 35.15 -16.32 21.54
CA HIS A 49 36.05 -17.46 21.70
C HIS A 49 36.45 -18.09 20.37
N GLU A 50 37.70 -17.93 19.96
CA GLU A 50 38.19 -18.30 18.62
C GLU A 50 38.07 -19.80 18.33
N SER A 51 38.35 -20.65 19.32
CA SER A 51 38.24 -22.11 19.19
C SER A 51 36.80 -22.56 18.92
N MET A 52 35.84 -21.96 19.65
CA MET A 52 34.42 -22.22 19.47
C MET A 52 33.91 -21.69 18.13
N ALA A 53 34.31 -20.47 17.75
CA ALA A 53 34.00 -19.90 16.43
C ALA A 53 34.49 -20.78 15.28
N THR A 54 35.70 -21.32 15.39
CA THR A 54 36.30 -22.21 14.39
C THR A 54 35.53 -23.53 14.28
N VAL A 55 35.14 -24.14 15.41
CA VAL A 55 34.32 -25.36 15.42
C VAL A 55 32.95 -25.11 14.79
N LEU A 56 32.27 -24.02 15.18
CA LEU A 56 30.97 -23.67 14.63
C LEU A 56 31.03 -23.33 13.15
N PHE A 57 32.10 -22.68 12.68
CA PHE A 57 32.32 -22.40 11.26
C PHE A 57 32.44 -23.69 10.44
N ASN A 58 33.24 -24.64 10.89
CA ASN A 58 33.39 -25.93 10.21
C ASN A 58 32.06 -26.70 10.20
N ASN A 59 31.35 -26.72 11.33
CA ASN A 59 30.03 -27.36 11.41
C ASN A 59 29.00 -26.67 10.49
N PHE A 60 29.03 -25.34 10.40
CA PHE A 60 28.17 -24.57 9.50
C PHE A 60 28.38 -24.97 8.04
N LEU A 61 29.64 -25.08 7.60
CA LEU A 61 29.97 -25.53 6.24
C LEU A 61 29.46 -26.96 5.98
N ILE A 62 29.63 -27.89 6.94
CA ILE A 62 29.13 -29.27 6.83
C ILE A 62 27.60 -29.30 6.67
N GLN A 63 26.88 -28.49 7.45
CA GLN A 63 25.42 -28.41 7.33
C GLN A 63 24.99 -27.83 5.98
N LEU A 64 25.68 -26.79 5.50
CA LEU A 64 25.39 -26.18 4.21
C LEU A 64 25.64 -27.16 3.05
N GLU A 65 26.74 -27.90 3.07
CA GLU A 65 27.07 -28.92 2.07
C GLU A 65 26.03 -30.05 2.05
N ARG A 66 25.54 -30.47 3.23
CA ARG A 66 24.46 -31.44 3.36
C ARG A 66 23.18 -30.93 2.70
N GLN A 67 22.80 -29.67 2.93
CA GLN A 67 21.62 -29.06 2.32
C GLN A 67 21.78 -28.90 0.80
N CYS A 68 22.96 -28.48 0.33
CA CYS A 68 23.27 -28.44 -1.11
C CYS A 68 23.09 -29.79 -1.81
N SER A 69 23.41 -30.89 -1.11
CA SER A 69 23.31 -32.25 -1.66
C SER A 69 21.87 -32.78 -1.70
N GLN A 70 21.01 -32.28 -0.81
CA GLN A 70 19.60 -32.68 -0.70
C GLN A 70 18.66 -31.83 -1.56
N GLU A 71 19.09 -30.64 -1.97
CA GLU A 71 18.30 -29.71 -2.79
C GLU A 71 18.11 -30.21 -4.23
N GLN A 72 16.84 -30.39 -4.62
CA GLN A 72 16.44 -30.88 -5.95
C GLN A 72 16.34 -29.74 -6.96
N ASN A 73 16.01 -28.52 -6.50
CA ASN A 73 15.88 -27.37 -7.39
C ASN A 73 17.27 -26.93 -7.90
N PHE A 74 17.47 -26.98 -9.22
CA PHE A 74 18.74 -26.66 -9.85
C PHE A 74 19.26 -25.25 -9.52
N LEU A 75 18.38 -24.24 -9.55
CA LEU A 75 18.73 -22.85 -9.31
C LEU A 75 19.12 -22.63 -7.85
N HIS A 76 18.33 -23.13 -6.89
CA HIS A 76 18.67 -23.06 -5.47
C HIS A 76 19.99 -23.78 -5.17
N ARG A 77 20.17 -24.99 -5.72
CA ARG A 77 21.42 -25.74 -5.54
C ARG A 77 22.63 -24.99 -6.09
N HIS A 78 22.50 -24.36 -7.26
CA HIS A 78 23.55 -23.52 -7.84
C HIS A 78 23.88 -22.32 -6.94
N ASN A 79 22.86 -21.60 -6.46
CA ASN A 79 23.02 -20.45 -5.58
C ASN A 79 23.70 -20.83 -4.26
N LEU A 80 23.24 -21.90 -3.60
CA LEU A 80 23.84 -22.38 -2.35
C LEU A 80 25.31 -22.80 -2.55
N LYS A 81 25.67 -23.44 -3.68
CA LYS A 81 27.07 -23.75 -3.99
C LYS A 81 27.93 -22.51 -4.16
N ARG A 82 27.41 -21.45 -4.80
CA ARG A 82 28.11 -20.17 -4.95
C ARG A 82 28.32 -19.52 -3.59
N ILE A 83 27.28 -19.47 -2.76
CA ILE A 83 27.33 -18.88 -1.42
C ILE A 83 28.30 -19.67 -0.51
N PHE A 84 28.30 -21.00 -0.58
CA PHE A 84 29.24 -21.85 0.15
C PHE A 84 30.69 -21.43 -0.09
N HIS A 85 31.09 -21.27 -1.36
CA HIS A 85 32.44 -20.83 -1.70
C HIS A 85 32.74 -19.42 -1.21
N GLN A 86 31.78 -18.49 -1.31
CA GLN A 86 31.92 -17.11 -0.85
C GLN A 86 32.17 -17.05 0.66
N ILE A 87 31.34 -17.74 1.46
CA ILE A 87 31.48 -17.80 2.92
C ILE A 87 32.79 -18.48 3.32
N GLN A 88 33.14 -19.58 2.65
CA GLN A 88 34.38 -20.30 2.93
C GLN A 88 35.60 -19.41 2.70
N VAL A 89 35.67 -18.67 1.60
CA VAL A 89 36.80 -17.76 1.33
C VAL A 89 36.82 -16.59 2.31
N LYS A 90 35.66 -16.00 2.59
CA LYS A 90 35.53 -14.76 3.39
C LYS A 90 35.87 -14.97 4.87
N TYR A 91 35.43 -16.06 5.47
CA TYR A 91 35.51 -16.25 6.93
C TYR A 91 36.52 -17.30 7.38
N LYS A 92 37.14 -18.07 6.47
CA LYS A 92 38.15 -19.07 6.84
C LYS A 92 39.34 -18.47 7.60
N ALA A 93 39.73 -17.24 7.27
CA ALA A 93 40.83 -16.55 7.97
C ALA A 93 40.39 -15.92 9.30
N ASN A 94 39.08 -15.67 9.50
CA ASN A 94 38.55 -15.06 10.71
C ASN A 94 37.13 -15.58 11.04
N PRO A 95 37.03 -16.78 11.64
CA PRO A 95 35.74 -17.37 12.03
C PRO A 95 35.00 -16.56 13.11
N LEU A 96 35.73 -15.84 13.97
CA LEU A 96 35.17 -14.95 14.99
C LEU A 96 34.27 -13.88 14.37
N HIS A 97 34.71 -13.30 13.25
CA HIS A 97 33.93 -12.30 12.54
C HIS A 97 32.59 -12.89 12.03
N MET A 98 32.57 -14.13 11.54
CA MET A 98 31.32 -14.79 11.14
C MET A 98 30.37 -14.97 12.34
N ALA A 99 30.89 -15.44 13.47
CA ALA A 99 30.08 -15.63 14.67
C ALA A 99 29.47 -14.31 15.17
N ALA A 100 30.23 -13.21 15.12
CA ALA A 100 29.73 -11.87 15.44
C ALA A 100 28.63 -11.41 14.47
N VAL A 101 28.81 -11.61 13.16
CA VAL A 101 27.80 -11.27 12.15
C VAL A 101 26.49 -12.03 12.40
N ILE A 102 26.54 -13.36 12.56
CA ILE A 102 25.35 -14.18 12.79
C ILE A 102 24.67 -13.78 14.12
N CYS A 103 25.45 -13.55 15.18
CA CYS A 103 24.92 -13.09 16.47
C CYS A 103 24.17 -11.76 16.33
N ASN A 104 24.74 -10.81 15.59
CA ASN A 104 24.13 -9.50 15.34
C ASN A 104 22.84 -9.63 14.52
N CYS A 105 22.82 -10.43 13.44
CA CYS A 105 21.60 -10.69 12.66
C CYS A 105 20.48 -11.27 13.53
N LEU A 106 20.77 -12.28 14.37
CA LEU A 106 19.78 -12.88 15.27
C LEU A 106 19.30 -11.93 16.38
N ARG A 107 20.17 -11.02 16.84
CA ARG A 107 19.80 -9.98 17.82
C ARG A 107 18.88 -8.94 17.19
N GLU A 108 19.18 -8.55 15.96
CA GLU A 108 18.40 -7.56 15.21
C GLU A 108 17.02 -8.09 14.84
N GLU A 109 16.91 -9.35 14.41
CA GLU A 109 15.63 -10.04 14.23
C GLU A 109 14.78 -10.01 15.52
N ARG A 110 15.39 -10.31 16.68
CA ARG A 110 14.69 -10.26 17.98
C ARG A 110 14.23 -8.84 18.32
N ARG A 111 15.04 -7.83 18.01
CA ARG A 111 14.67 -6.41 18.16
C ARG A 111 13.45 -6.08 17.29
N ILE A 112 13.43 -6.51 16.03
CA ILE A 112 12.29 -6.29 15.12
C ILE A 112 11.04 -7.01 15.62
N LEU A 113 11.14 -8.27 16.04
CA LEU A 113 10.02 -9.02 16.61
C LEU A 113 9.43 -8.32 17.85
N SER A 114 10.29 -7.82 18.74
CA SER A 114 9.85 -7.06 19.91
C SER A 114 9.16 -5.74 19.51
N THR A 115 9.69 -5.05 18.50
CA THR A 115 9.12 -3.80 17.97
C THR A 115 7.76 -4.05 17.32
N ALA A 116 7.62 -5.13 16.56
CA ALA A 116 6.36 -5.55 15.96
C ALA A 116 5.30 -5.91 17.01
N SER A 117 5.73 -6.48 18.14
CA SER A 117 4.84 -6.83 19.25
C SER A 117 4.39 -5.62 20.08
N MET A 118 5.12 -4.50 20.03
CA MET A 118 4.84 -3.29 20.83
C MET A 118 4.16 -2.17 20.05
N GLN A 119 3.98 -2.27 18.73
CA GLN A 119 3.26 -1.24 17.97
C GLN A 119 1.76 -1.24 18.33
N GLU A 120 1.34 -0.24 19.10
CA GLU A 120 -0.07 0.12 19.20
C GLU A 120 -0.57 0.57 17.80
N GLN A 121 -1.31 -0.30 17.11
CA GLN A 121 -2.00 0.07 15.88
C GLN A 121 -2.92 1.27 16.14
N GLY A 122 -2.92 2.22 15.20
CA GLY A 122 -3.75 3.43 15.28
C GLY A 122 -5.25 3.12 15.15
N PRO A 123 -6.13 4.08 15.49
CA PRO A 123 -7.58 3.89 15.38
C PRO A 123 -8.06 3.57 13.97
N LEU A 124 -7.44 4.15 12.91
CA LEU A 124 -7.82 3.84 11.53
C LEU A 124 -7.37 2.42 11.15
N GLU A 125 -6.12 2.06 11.42
CA GLU A 125 -5.60 0.70 11.20
C GLU A 125 -6.43 -0.37 11.89
N LYS A 126 -6.78 -0.16 13.17
CA LYS A 126 -7.63 -1.10 13.94
C LYS A 126 -9.01 -1.25 13.32
N SER A 127 -9.63 -0.16 12.88
CA SER A 127 -10.93 -0.21 12.19
C SER A 127 -10.88 -1.06 10.92
N MET A 128 -9.75 -1.05 10.22
CA MET A 128 -9.56 -1.73 8.93
C MET A 128 -9.12 -3.20 9.05
N GLN A 129 -8.43 -3.58 10.13
CA GLN A 129 -7.85 -4.93 10.32
C GLN A 129 -8.62 -5.83 11.30
N ASN A 130 -9.79 -5.39 11.79
CA ASN A 130 -10.60 -6.10 12.78
C ASN A 130 -10.69 -7.62 12.51
N SER A 131 -10.48 -8.46 13.54
CA SER A 131 -10.57 -9.93 13.47
C SER A 131 -11.88 -10.46 12.87
N ALA A 132 -12.95 -9.65 12.93
CA ALA A 132 -14.21 -9.88 12.24
C ALA A 132 -14.09 -9.94 10.70
N ALA A 133 -13.04 -9.37 10.10
CA ALA A 133 -12.83 -9.37 8.65
C ALA A 133 -12.56 -10.80 8.13
N LEU A 134 -11.76 -11.60 8.84
CA LEU A 134 -11.49 -12.99 8.44
C LEU A 134 -12.74 -13.87 8.59
N GLU A 135 -13.55 -13.63 9.62
CA GLU A 135 -14.82 -14.34 9.80
C GLU A 135 -15.84 -13.96 8.73
N LYS A 136 -15.96 -12.67 8.39
CA LYS A 136 -16.76 -12.18 7.27
C LYS A 136 -16.35 -12.81 5.94
N GLN A 137 -15.05 -12.91 5.67
CA GLN A 137 -14.51 -13.57 4.48
C GLN A 137 -14.97 -15.03 4.37
N LYS A 138 -14.84 -15.81 5.45
CA LYS A 138 -15.29 -17.22 5.49
C LYS A 138 -16.80 -17.37 5.28
N VAL A 139 -17.60 -16.47 5.86
CA VAL A 139 -19.06 -16.47 5.65
C VAL A 139 -19.38 -16.25 4.18
N LEU A 140 -18.68 -15.32 3.53
CA LEU A 140 -18.88 -15.01 2.12
C LEU A 140 -18.46 -16.16 1.20
N ASP A 141 -17.30 -16.77 1.47
CA ASP A 141 -16.84 -17.98 0.77
C ASP A 141 -17.88 -19.10 0.84
N ASN A 142 -18.41 -19.37 2.03
CA ASN A 142 -19.43 -20.40 2.23
C ASN A 142 -20.72 -20.09 1.48
N LYS A 143 -21.21 -18.84 1.51
CA LYS A 143 -22.43 -18.46 0.78
C LYS A 143 -22.28 -18.59 -0.73
N VAL A 144 -21.16 -18.12 -1.28
CA VAL A 144 -20.86 -18.27 -2.71
C VAL A 144 -20.80 -19.75 -3.10
N ALA A 145 -20.20 -20.60 -2.26
CA ALA A 145 -20.14 -22.04 -2.50
C ALA A 145 -21.53 -22.71 -2.46
N ILE A 146 -22.39 -22.34 -1.51
CA ILE A 146 -23.77 -22.85 -1.39
C ILE A 146 -24.58 -22.50 -2.64
N ILE A 147 -24.58 -21.22 -3.05
CA ILE A 147 -25.28 -20.76 -4.25
C ILE A 147 -24.81 -21.54 -5.47
N ARG A 148 -23.50 -21.70 -5.63
CA ARG A 148 -22.92 -22.45 -6.76
C ARG A 148 -23.41 -23.90 -6.77
N SER A 149 -23.44 -24.56 -5.61
CA SER A 149 -23.99 -25.91 -5.47
C SER A 149 -25.47 -25.97 -5.86
N SER A 150 -26.28 -25.00 -5.41
CA SER A 150 -27.71 -24.94 -5.75
C SER A 150 -27.93 -24.75 -7.25
N VAL A 151 -27.16 -23.88 -7.91
CA VAL A 151 -27.24 -23.68 -9.37
C VAL A 151 -26.80 -24.93 -10.14
N GLN A 152 -25.80 -25.68 -9.65
CA GLN A 152 -25.40 -26.95 -10.25
C GLN A 152 -26.49 -28.03 -10.10
N MET A 153 -27.16 -28.10 -8.95
CA MET A 153 -28.29 -29.01 -8.77
C MET A 153 -29.47 -28.67 -9.68
N LEU A 154 -29.76 -27.37 -9.85
CA LEU A 154 -30.75 -26.89 -10.83
C LEU A 154 -30.42 -27.32 -12.27
N ASP A 155 -29.14 -27.32 -12.63
CA ASP A 155 -28.69 -27.78 -13.96
C ASP A 155 -29.04 -29.25 -14.21
N GLN A 156 -28.85 -30.07 -13.17
CA GLN A 156 -29.18 -31.49 -13.18
C GLN A 156 -30.70 -31.70 -13.26
N ASP A 157 -31.48 -30.92 -12.51
CA ASP A 157 -32.94 -30.96 -12.53
C ASP A 157 -33.50 -30.58 -13.90
N VAL A 158 -32.94 -29.56 -14.57
CA VAL A 158 -33.35 -29.14 -15.93
C VAL A 158 -33.02 -30.21 -16.97
N LYS A 159 -31.85 -30.86 -16.88
CA LYS A 159 -31.51 -32.00 -17.77
C LYS A 159 -32.47 -33.17 -17.56
N TYR A 160 -32.76 -33.51 -16.31
CA TYR A 160 -33.73 -34.55 -16.01
C TYR A 160 -35.14 -34.22 -16.52
N LEU A 161 -35.56 -32.95 -16.45
CA LEU A 161 -36.81 -32.49 -17.05
C LEU A 161 -36.80 -32.65 -18.58
N GLU A 162 -35.70 -32.30 -19.24
CA GLU A 162 -35.53 -32.50 -20.68
C GLU A 162 -35.65 -33.97 -21.06
N ASP A 163 -34.95 -34.88 -20.37
CA ASP A 163 -35.00 -36.32 -20.62
C ASP A 163 -36.43 -36.87 -20.44
N MET A 164 -37.13 -36.46 -19.37
CA MET A 164 -38.52 -36.84 -19.14
C MET A 164 -39.45 -36.35 -20.26
N GLN A 165 -39.18 -35.16 -20.78
CA GLN A 165 -39.99 -34.57 -21.82
C GLN A 165 -39.74 -35.23 -23.18
N ASP A 166 -38.51 -35.64 -23.45
CA ASP A 166 -38.16 -36.38 -24.65
C ASP A 166 -38.75 -37.80 -24.62
N ASP A 167 -38.80 -38.48 -23.47
CA ASP A 167 -39.53 -39.76 -23.31
C ASP A 167 -41.04 -39.58 -23.55
N PHE A 168 -41.63 -38.50 -23.00
CA PHE A 168 -43.03 -38.16 -23.27
C PHE A 168 -43.29 -37.93 -24.76
N ASP A 169 -42.49 -37.09 -25.41
CA ASP A 169 -42.62 -36.76 -26.83
C ASP A 169 -42.47 -38.00 -27.71
N PHE A 170 -41.49 -38.85 -27.41
CA PHE A 170 -41.28 -40.12 -28.11
C PHE A 170 -42.50 -41.05 -27.99
N ARG A 171 -43.01 -41.26 -26.77
CA ARG A 171 -44.20 -42.09 -26.52
C ARG A 171 -45.43 -41.52 -27.20
N TYR A 172 -45.64 -40.22 -27.10
CA TYR A 172 -46.78 -39.52 -27.69
C TYR A 172 -46.79 -39.64 -29.22
N LYS A 173 -45.65 -39.39 -29.88
CA LYS A 173 -45.51 -39.57 -31.33
C LYS A 173 -45.70 -41.01 -31.76
N THR A 174 -45.17 -41.97 -31.01
CA THR A 174 -45.34 -43.41 -31.27
C THR A 174 -46.82 -43.80 -31.21
N LEU A 175 -47.58 -43.26 -30.25
CA LEU A 175 -49.02 -43.45 -30.15
C LEU A 175 -49.80 -42.81 -31.30
N GLN A 176 -49.38 -41.65 -31.79
CA GLN A 176 -50.03 -41.00 -32.94
C GLN A 176 -49.85 -41.77 -34.26
N LEU A 177 -48.76 -42.53 -34.42
CA LEU A 177 -48.47 -43.31 -35.61
C LEU A 177 -49.20 -44.67 -35.67
N ARG A 178 -49.90 -45.08 -34.60
CA ARG A 178 -50.67 -46.34 -34.60
C ARG A 178 -51.94 -46.25 -35.43
N ASP A 179 -52.33 -47.41 -35.99
CA ASP A 179 -53.48 -47.56 -36.88
C ASP A 179 -54.81 -47.17 -36.16
N PRO A 180 -55.71 -46.39 -36.80
CA PRO A 180 -56.95 -45.90 -36.17
C PRO A 180 -57.89 -47.01 -35.66
N VAL A 181 -57.76 -48.22 -36.21
CA VAL A 181 -58.58 -49.40 -35.88
C VAL A 181 -58.29 -49.92 -34.46
N GLU A 182 -57.10 -49.65 -33.90
CA GLU A 182 -56.71 -50.09 -32.55
C GLU A 182 -57.13 -49.11 -31.42
N ARG A 183 -57.73 -47.96 -31.75
CA ARG A 183 -58.01 -46.85 -30.80
C ARG A 183 -58.82 -47.23 -29.55
N ASN A 184 -59.66 -48.27 -29.62
CA ASN A 184 -60.50 -48.72 -28.51
C ASN A 184 -59.93 -49.90 -27.71
N SER A 185 -58.69 -50.33 -27.99
CA SER A 185 -58.05 -51.42 -27.25
C SER A 185 -57.73 -51.04 -25.80
N LEU A 186 -57.73 -52.03 -24.91
CA LEU A 186 -57.35 -51.87 -23.50
C LEU A 186 -55.91 -51.33 -23.35
N SER A 187 -55.01 -51.74 -24.26
CA SER A 187 -53.63 -51.27 -24.34
C SER A 187 -53.54 -49.77 -24.66
N MET A 188 -54.36 -49.25 -25.58
CA MET A 188 -54.43 -47.81 -25.88
C MET A 188 -54.87 -46.98 -24.67
N LYS A 189 -55.88 -47.45 -23.92
CA LYS A 189 -56.35 -46.75 -22.72
C LYS A 189 -55.28 -46.71 -21.62
N GLN A 190 -54.52 -47.80 -21.44
CA GLN A 190 -53.41 -47.85 -20.49
C GLN A 190 -52.28 -46.89 -20.87
N GLU A 191 -51.91 -46.82 -22.15
CA GLU A 191 -50.87 -45.91 -22.61
C GLU A 191 -51.26 -44.43 -22.50
N VAL A 192 -52.52 -44.08 -22.81
CA VAL A 192 -53.03 -42.72 -22.59
C VAL A 192 -52.99 -42.33 -21.10
N THR A 193 -53.32 -43.28 -20.22
CA THR A 193 -53.22 -43.05 -18.76
C THR A 193 -51.77 -42.83 -18.35
N THR A 194 -50.84 -43.62 -18.89
CA THR A 194 -49.39 -43.50 -18.63
C THR A 194 -48.85 -42.15 -19.11
N LEU A 195 -49.24 -41.70 -20.31
CA LEU A 195 -48.89 -40.37 -20.82
C LEU A 195 -49.41 -39.25 -19.92
N GLN A 196 -50.64 -39.36 -19.42
CA GLN A 196 -51.20 -38.37 -18.50
C GLN A 196 -50.42 -38.31 -17.17
N GLU A 197 -49.99 -39.45 -16.64
CA GLU A 197 -49.13 -39.51 -15.45
C GLU A 197 -47.77 -38.83 -15.70
N ILE A 198 -47.15 -39.09 -16.86
CA ILE A 198 -45.89 -38.43 -17.24
C ILE A 198 -46.09 -36.91 -17.36
N LEU A 199 -47.18 -36.46 -17.99
CA LEU A 199 -47.49 -35.04 -18.13
C LEU A 199 -47.72 -34.36 -16.77
N ASN A 200 -48.43 -35.00 -15.85
CA ASN A 200 -48.60 -34.51 -14.47
C ASN A 200 -47.25 -34.41 -13.75
N ARG A 201 -46.35 -35.38 -13.97
CA ARG A 201 -45.01 -35.38 -13.39
C ARG A 201 -44.12 -34.29 -14.00
N LEU A 202 -44.25 -34.03 -15.31
CA LEU A 202 -43.62 -32.89 -15.97
C LEU A 202 -44.09 -31.57 -15.37
N ASP A 203 -45.41 -31.38 -15.19
CA ASP A 203 -45.95 -30.16 -14.59
C ASP A 203 -45.43 -29.92 -13.16
N PHE A 204 -45.46 -30.97 -12.33
CA PHE A 204 -44.89 -30.90 -10.99
C PHE A 204 -43.40 -30.51 -11.02
N LYS A 205 -42.60 -31.12 -11.90
CA LYS A 205 -41.18 -30.82 -12.03
C LYS A 205 -40.92 -29.41 -12.55
N ARG A 206 -41.72 -28.91 -13.49
CA ARG A 206 -41.63 -27.52 -13.97
C ARG A 206 -41.89 -26.52 -12.84
N LYS A 207 -42.93 -26.74 -12.03
CA LYS A 207 -43.23 -25.90 -10.85
C LYS A 207 -42.12 -25.95 -9.81
N GLU A 208 -41.59 -27.14 -9.52
CA GLU A 208 -40.49 -27.34 -8.59
C GLU A 208 -39.22 -26.58 -9.04
N ILE A 209 -38.82 -26.73 -10.31
CA ILE A 209 -37.65 -26.06 -10.88
C ILE A 209 -37.82 -24.53 -10.83
N LEU A 210 -38.98 -24.01 -11.24
CA LEU A 210 -39.23 -22.56 -11.20
C LEU A 210 -39.19 -22.01 -9.77
N SER A 211 -39.76 -22.72 -8.79
CA SER A 211 -39.66 -22.33 -7.38
C SER A 211 -38.21 -22.27 -6.92
N LYS A 212 -37.41 -23.30 -7.21
CA LYS A 212 -35.98 -23.34 -6.85
C LYS A 212 -35.20 -22.21 -7.53
N ILE A 213 -35.47 -21.92 -8.80
CA ILE A 213 -34.85 -20.80 -9.52
C ILE A 213 -35.18 -19.47 -8.82
N ALA A 214 -36.44 -19.25 -8.45
CA ALA A 214 -36.86 -18.03 -7.76
C ALA A 214 -36.15 -17.84 -6.41
N ASP A 215 -35.97 -18.93 -5.64
CA ASP A 215 -35.28 -18.88 -4.36
C ASP A 215 -33.78 -18.58 -4.55
N VAL A 216 -33.13 -19.21 -5.52
CA VAL A 216 -31.72 -18.93 -5.82
C VAL A 216 -31.51 -17.49 -6.32
N ILE A 217 -32.42 -16.93 -7.12
CA ILE A 217 -32.38 -15.51 -7.53
C ILE A 217 -32.37 -14.59 -6.31
N LYS A 218 -33.25 -14.85 -5.33
CA LYS A 218 -33.32 -14.06 -4.09
C LYS A 218 -32.04 -14.17 -3.26
N GLU A 219 -31.48 -15.37 -3.14
CA GLU A 219 -30.22 -15.58 -2.42
C GLU A 219 -29.04 -14.85 -3.09
N ILE A 220 -28.97 -14.86 -4.43
CA ILE A 220 -27.94 -14.11 -5.17
C ILE A 220 -28.13 -12.60 -5.00
N ASP A 221 -29.34 -12.08 -5.11
CA ASP A 221 -29.61 -10.66 -4.90
C ASP A 221 -29.23 -10.21 -3.48
N ALA A 222 -29.59 -11.01 -2.47
CA ALA A 222 -29.20 -10.78 -1.09
C ALA A 222 -27.68 -10.81 -0.91
N LEU A 223 -26.97 -11.77 -1.52
CA LEU A 223 -25.50 -11.84 -1.51
C LEU A 223 -24.86 -10.58 -2.09
N ILE A 224 -25.34 -10.13 -3.26
CA ILE A 224 -24.82 -8.96 -3.95
C ILE A 224 -25.03 -7.70 -3.11
N SER A 225 -26.26 -7.47 -2.66
CA SER A 225 -26.67 -6.24 -1.99
C SER A 225 -26.14 -6.13 -0.57
N SER A 226 -26.17 -7.22 0.21
CA SER A 226 -25.83 -7.18 1.65
C SER A 226 -24.37 -7.52 1.96
N GLN A 227 -23.63 -8.13 1.03
CA GLN A 227 -22.26 -8.57 1.32
C GLN A 227 -21.24 -8.14 0.26
N LEU A 228 -21.44 -8.44 -1.03
CA LEU A 228 -20.44 -8.12 -2.06
C LEU A 228 -20.26 -6.61 -2.26
N ASN A 229 -21.35 -5.85 -2.39
CA ASN A 229 -21.29 -4.40 -2.59
C ASN A 229 -20.66 -3.67 -1.37
N PRO A 230 -21.05 -3.98 -0.11
CA PRO A 230 -20.37 -3.44 1.06
C PRO A 230 -18.88 -3.78 1.13
N GLU A 231 -18.48 -5.02 0.85
CA GLU A 231 -17.06 -5.42 0.88
C GLU A 231 -16.26 -4.71 -0.21
N LEU A 232 -16.84 -4.53 -1.40
CA LEU A 232 -16.23 -3.74 -2.47
C LEU A 232 -16.06 -2.27 -2.04
N LYS A 233 -17.05 -1.68 -1.37
CA LYS A 233 -16.97 -0.31 -0.84
C LYS A 233 -15.85 -0.20 0.20
N GLU A 234 -15.75 -1.16 1.10
CA GLU A 234 -14.69 -1.22 2.10
C GLU A 234 -13.31 -1.38 1.45
N TRP A 235 -13.17 -2.23 0.44
CA TRP A 235 -11.92 -2.35 -0.32
C TRP A 235 -11.54 -1.05 -1.02
N LYS A 236 -12.49 -0.32 -1.63
CA LYS A 236 -12.23 1.01 -2.21
C LYS A 236 -11.76 2.00 -1.15
N ARG A 237 -12.33 1.95 0.05
CA ARG A 237 -11.88 2.77 1.19
C ARG A 237 -10.45 2.40 1.62
N ARG A 238 -10.13 1.11 1.68
CA ARG A 238 -8.78 0.61 1.96
C ARG A 238 -7.78 1.05 0.90
N GLN A 239 -8.16 1.05 -0.37
CA GLN A 239 -7.34 1.57 -1.47
C GLN A 239 -7.06 3.08 -1.31
N GLN A 240 -8.08 3.89 -0.98
CA GLN A 240 -7.89 5.34 -0.72
C GLN A 240 -6.86 5.60 0.39
N ILE A 241 -6.94 4.84 1.48
CA ILE A 241 -6.00 4.95 2.62
C ILE A 241 -4.59 4.47 2.22
N ALA A 242 -4.47 3.36 1.50
CA ALA A 242 -3.19 2.87 0.98
C ALA A 242 -2.53 3.91 0.05
N CYS A 243 -3.31 4.62 -0.78
CA CYS A 243 -2.81 5.69 -1.64
C CYS A 243 -2.15 6.84 -0.87
N ILE A 244 -2.49 7.07 0.39
CA ILE A 244 -1.87 8.10 1.25
C ILE A 244 -0.84 7.54 2.22
N GLY A 245 -0.32 6.33 1.96
CA GLY A 245 0.75 5.69 2.74
C GLY A 245 0.27 4.79 3.88
N GLY A 246 -1.03 4.53 3.98
CA GLY A 246 -1.58 3.58 4.94
C GLY A 246 -1.21 2.12 4.64
N PRO A 247 -1.81 1.15 5.36
CA PRO A 247 -1.48 -0.26 5.24
C PRO A 247 -1.55 -0.80 3.81
N VAL A 248 -0.74 -1.82 3.53
CA VAL A 248 -0.70 -2.48 2.22
C VAL A 248 -2.10 -2.98 1.83
N LEU A 249 -2.49 -2.68 0.58
CA LEU A 249 -3.77 -3.10 0.03
C LEU A 249 -3.76 -4.60 -0.24
N ILE A 250 -4.76 -5.32 0.29
CA ILE A 250 -4.90 -6.77 0.17
C ILE A 250 -6.36 -7.16 -0.12
N GLY A 251 -6.56 -8.32 -0.74
CA GLY A 251 -7.87 -8.97 -0.87
C GLY A 251 -8.60 -8.75 -2.18
N LEU A 252 -7.97 -8.12 -3.20
CA LEU A 252 -8.59 -7.98 -4.52
C LEU A 252 -8.83 -9.36 -5.16
N ASP A 253 -7.90 -10.29 -5.05
CA ASP A 253 -8.03 -11.65 -5.62
C ASP A 253 -9.26 -12.38 -5.08
N GLN A 254 -9.52 -12.22 -3.77
CA GLN A 254 -10.67 -12.85 -3.12
C GLN A 254 -11.98 -12.21 -3.57
N LEU A 255 -12.03 -10.88 -3.63
CA LEU A 255 -13.17 -10.15 -4.21
C LEU A 255 -13.44 -10.58 -5.65
N GLN A 256 -12.40 -10.60 -6.47
CA GLN A 256 -12.48 -11.02 -7.85
C GLN A 256 -13.00 -12.45 -7.96
N ASN A 257 -12.57 -13.37 -7.09
CA ASN A 257 -13.09 -14.73 -7.05
C ASN A 257 -14.59 -14.77 -6.76
N TRP A 258 -15.07 -14.08 -5.73
CA TRP A 258 -16.50 -14.04 -5.39
C TRP A 258 -17.36 -13.44 -6.50
N PHE A 259 -16.94 -12.31 -7.07
CA PHE A 259 -17.63 -11.68 -8.20
C PHE A 259 -17.67 -12.64 -9.41
N THR A 260 -16.56 -13.33 -9.70
CA THR A 260 -16.49 -14.30 -10.81
C THR A 260 -17.45 -15.46 -10.60
N LEU A 261 -17.41 -16.12 -9.44
CA LEU A 261 -18.23 -17.30 -9.16
C LEU A 261 -19.72 -16.96 -9.13
N THR A 262 -20.06 -15.77 -8.61
CA THR A 262 -21.44 -15.25 -8.63
C THR A 262 -21.90 -14.97 -10.06
N ALA A 263 -21.05 -14.33 -10.88
CA ALA A 263 -21.36 -14.08 -12.29
C ALA A 263 -21.54 -15.38 -13.08
N GLN A 264 -20.67 -16.38 -12.88
CA GLN A 264 -20.80 -17.70 -13.49
C GLN A 264 -22.12 -18.38 -13.11
N SER A 265 -22.51 -18.28 -11.84
CA SER A 265 -23.78 -18.82 -11.34
C SER A 265 -24.97 -18.15 -12.04
N LEU A 266 -24.97 -16.81 -12.15
CA LEU A 266 -26.02 -16.07 -12.87
C LEU A 266 -26.09 -16.42 -14.36
N PHE A 267 -24.95 -16.53 -15.06
CA PHE A 267 -24.92 -16.93 -16.47
C PHE A 267 -25.42 -18.37 -16.66
N GLN A 268 -25.13 -19.27 -15.72
CA GLN A 268 -25.66 -20.62 -15.75
C GLN A 268 -27.19 -20.63 -15.55
N MET A 269 -27.71 -19.83 -14.62
CA MET A 269 -29.16 -19.66 -14.45
C MET A 269 -29.83 -19.08 -15.69
N LYS A 270 -29.20 -18.10 -16.37
CA LYS A 270 -29.70 -17.58 -17.64
C LYS A 270 -29.84 -18.71 -18.68
N ARG A 271 -28.82 -19.56 -18.84
CA ARG A 271 -28.87 -20.70 -19.78
C ARG A 271 -29.97 -21.71 -19.42
N GLN A 272 -30.17 -21.97 -18.12
CA GLN A 272 -31.25 -22.83 -17.65
C GLN A 272 -32.62 -22.25 -18.03
N LEU A 273 -32.83 -20.94 -17.83
CA LEU A 273 -34.05 -20.24 -18.26
C LEU A 273 -34.24 -20.25 -19.78
N ASP A 274 -33.17 -20.02 -20.55
CA ASP A 274 -33.21 -20.14 -22.02
C ASP A 274 -33.64 -21.57 -22.43
N LYS A 275 -33.07 -22.59 -21.77
CA LYS A 275 -33.38 -24.00 -22.02
C LYS A 275 -34.83 -24.37 -21.68
N LEU A 276 -35.37 -23.85 -20.57
CA LEU A 276 -36.79 -23.99 -20.26
C LEU A 276 -37.68 -23.36 -21.35
N GLY A 277 -37.23 -22.25 -21.95
CA GLY A 277 -37.85 -21.63 -23.12
C GLY A 277 -37.89 -22.57 -24.34
N GLU A 278 -36.78 -23.25 -24.63
CA GLU A 278 -36.71 -24.25 -25.70
C GLU A 278 -37.65 -25.45 -25.45
N LEU A 279 -37.75 -25.90 -24.20
CA LEU A 279 -38.62 -27.03 -23.84
C LEU A 279 -40.11 -26.72 -24.06
N ILE A 280 -40.54 -25.47 -23.93
CA ILE A 280 -41.92 -25.07 -24.26
C ILE A 280 -42.25 -25.35 -25.73
N LEU A 281 -41.29 -25.17 -26.65
CA LEU A 281 -41.51 -25.42 -28.09
C LEU A 281 -41.81 -26.88 -28.40
N LYS A 282 -41.32 -27.80 -27.58
CA LYS A 282 -41.57 -29.24 -27.70
C LYS A 282 -42.91 -29.63 -27.06
N VAL A 283 -43.16 -29.21 -25.82
CA VAL A 283 -44.38 -29.57 -25.06
C VAL A 283 -44.84 -28.37 -24.23
N THR A 284 -46.11 -27.98 -24.39
CA THR A 284 -46.79 -26.98 -23.55
C THR A 284 -48.27 -27.33 -23.40
N TYR A 285 -48.96 -26.70 -22.45
CA TYR A 285 -50.35 -26.99 -22.10
C TYR A 285 -51.00 -25.77 -21.43
N GLU A 286 -52.32 -25.81 -21.29
CA GLU A 286 -53.06 -24.75 -20.60
C GLU A 286 -52.65 -24.68 -19.13
N GLY A 287 -52.24 -23.50 -18.66
CA GLY A 287 -51.74 -23.31 -17.30
C GLY A 287 -50.29 -23.74 -17.06
N ASP A 288 -49.51 -24.01 -18.12
CA ASP A 288 -48.07 -24.24 -18.04
C ASP A 288 -47.37 -23.09 -17.28
N PRO A 289 -46.62 -23.38 -16.20
CA PRO A 289 -46.01 -22.33 -15.39
C PRO A 289 -44.82 -21.66 -16.07
N ILE A 290 -44.16 -22.30 -17.05
CA ILE A 290 -42.95 -21.74 -17.67
C ILE A 290 -43.27 -20.45 -18.44
N PRO A 291 -44.24 -20.40 -19.39
CA PRO A 291 -44.56 -19.16 -20.10
C PRO A 291 -45.00 -18.01 -19.17
N LEU A 292 -45.62 -18.36 -18.03
CA LEU A 292 -46.15 -17.38 -17.07
C LEU A 292 -45.06 -16.74 -16.20
N GLN A 293 -44.08 -17.53 -15.74
CA GLN A 293 -43.10 -17.06 -14.73
C GLN A 293 -41.70 -16.78 -15.30
N ARG A 294 -41.29 -17.52 -16.34
CA ARG A 294 -39.93 -17.43 -16.92
C ARG A 294 -39.54 -16.02 -17.36
N PRO A 295 -40.42 -15.21 -18.03
CA PRO A 295 -40.02 -13.87 -18.48
C PRO A 295 -39.57 -12.95 -17.34
N GLN A 296 -40.29 -12.96 -16.21
CA GLN A 296 -39.94 -12.16 -15.04
C GLN A 296 -38.61 -12.60 -14.42
N MET A 297 -38.39 -13.92 -14.30
CA MET A 297 -37.13 -14.46 -13.79
C MET A 297 -35.95 -14.12 -14.71
N GLU A 298 -36.16 -14.14 -16.03
CA GLU A 298 -35.15 -13.77 -17.01
C GLU A 298 -34.74 -12.30 -16.89
N GLU A 299 -35.70 -11.38 -16.71
CA GLU A 299 -35.41 -9.97 -16.45
C GLU A 299 -34.63 -9.76 -15.15
N GLN A 300 -35.01 -10.46 -14.07
CA GLN A 300 -34.30 -10.39 -12.78
C GLN A 300 -32.85 -10.87 -12.91
N VAL A 301 -32.61 -12.02 -13.57
CA VAL A 301 -31.26 -12.53 -13.79
C VAL A 301 -30.44 -11.57 -14.65
N LYS A 302 -31.01 -11.00 -15.72
CA LYS A 302 -30.33 -10.00 -16.56
C LYS A 302 -29.96 -8.74 -15.77
N TYR A 303 -30.88 -8.26 -14.92
CA TYR A 303 -30.62 -7.12 -14.04
C TYR A 303 -29.47 -7.39 -13.07
N LEU A 304 -29.45 -8.56 -12.42
CA LEU A 304 -28.37 -8.95 -11.51
C LEU A 304 -27.02 -9.08 -12.23
N ILE A 305 -27.00 -9.67 -13.44
CA ILE A 305 -25.80 -9.73 -14.28
C ILE A 305 -25.29 -8.31 -14.58
N TYR A 306 -26.17 -7.43 -15.05
CA TYR A 306 -25.83 -6.04 -15.37
C TYR A 306 -25.19 -5.33 -14.17
N HIS A 307 -25.85 -5.38 -13.00
CA HIS A 307 -25.38 -4.69 -11.81
C HIS A 307 -24.07 -5.26 -11.25
N LEU A 308 -23.92 -6.60 -11.26
CA LEU A 308 -22.71 -7.27 -10.78
C LEU A 308 -21.50 -6.92 -11.64
N ILE A 309 -21.65 -6.98 -12.98
CA ILE A 309 -20.57 -6.66 -13.92
C ILE A 309 -20.20 -5.19 -13.80
N LYS A 310 -21.19 -4.29 -13.77
CA LYS A 310 -20.94 -2.85 -13.61
C LYS A 310 -20.19 -2.54 -12.32
N SER A 311 -20.54 -3.21 -11.22
CA SER A 311 -19.87 -3.03 -9.93
C SER A 311 -18.44 -3.58 -9.93
N SER A 312 -18.16 -4.64 -10.70
CA SER A 312 -16.83 -5.23 -10.81
C SER A 312 -15.81 -4.34 -11.52
N PHE A 313 -16.27 -3.35 -12.31
CA PHE A 313 -15.42 -2.47 -13.10
C PHE A 313 -14.78 -1.37 -12.21
N VAL A 314 -13.58 -1.64 -11.71
CA VAL A 314 -12.88 -0.78 -10.74
C VAL A 314 -11.46 -0.44 -11.16
N VAL A 315 -10.98 0.73 -10.75
CA VAL A 315 -9.58 1.15 -10.90
C VAL A 315 -8.76 0.50 -9.79
N GLU A 316 -7.87 -0.44 -10.13
CA GLU A 316 -6.97 -1.11 -9.17
C GLU A 316 -5.73 -0.27 -8.85
N LYS A 317 -5.07 0.28 -9.88
CA LYS A 317 -3.90 1.14 -9.72
C LYS A 317 -4.25 2.59 -10.03
N GLN A 318 -4.29 3.41 -8.98
CA GLN A 318 -4.65 4.82 -9.07
C GLN A 318 -3.60 5.66 -9.81
N PRO A 319 -3.98 6.86 -10.31
CA PRO A 319 -3.05 7.66 -11.09
C PRO A 319 -1.72 8.01 -10.42
N CYS A 320 -0.57 7.85 -11.09
CA CYS A 320 0.74 8.04 -10.51
C CYS A 320 1.81 8.35 -11.58
N MET A 321 2.75 9.24 -11.25
CA MET A 321 3.93 9.52 -12.07
C MET A 321 5.06 8.58 -11.69
N PRO A 322 5.68 7.83 -12.63
CA PRO A 322 6.83 6.96 -12.34
C PRO A 322 8.03 7.68 -11.71
N THR A 323 8.17 8.99 -11.95
CA THR A 323 9.21 9.83 -11.33
C THR A 323 8.94 10.14 -9.86
N HIS A 324 7.70 9.99 -9.40
CA HIS A 324 7.26 10.28 -8.03
C HIS A 324 6.29 9.20 -7.50
N PRO A 325 6.75 7.93 -7.37
CA PRO A 325 5.88 6.79 -7.03
C PRO A 325 5.22 6.91 -5.65
N GLN A 326 5.82 7.66 -4.73
CA GLN A 326 5.32 7.84 -3.37
C GLN A 326 4.19 8.89 -3.26
N LYS A 327 3.89 9.63 -4.33
CA LYS A 327 2.83 10.66 -4.34
C LYS A 327 1.84 10.39 -5.49
N PRO A 328 1.02 9.34 -5.38
CA PRO A 328 -0.06 9.10 -6.35
C PRO A 328 -1.08 10.24 -6.33
N LEU A 329 -1.97 10.26 -7.32
CA LEU A 329 -3.02 11.26 -7.53
C LEU A 329 -2.51 12.69 -7.76
N ILE A 330 -1.22 12.86 -8.04
CA ILE A 330 -0.66 14.12 -8.51
C ILE A 330 -0.11 13.90 -9.90
N ILE A 331 -0.59 14.68 -10.87
CA ILE A 331 -0.12 14.62 -12.26
C ILE A 331 0.48 15.97 -12.63
N LYS A 332 1.74 15.96 -13.08
CA LYS A 332 2.36 17.15 -13.66
C LYS A 332 2.07 17.23 -15.15
N THR A 333 1.65 18.40 -15.62
CA THR A 333 1.45 18.64 -17.06
C THR A 333 2.73 18.34 -17.84
N GLN A 334 2.58 17.79 -19.06
CA GLN A 334 3.69 17.39 -19.93
C GLN A 334 4.61 16.29 -19.39
N VAL A 335 4.30 15.69 -18.23
CA VAL A 335 5.04 14.56 -17.68
C VAL A 335 4.26 13.28 -17.91
N GLN A 336 4.99 12.22 -18.24
CA GLN A 336 4.43 10.89 -18.37
C GLN A 336 3.86 10.40 -17.03
N PHE A 337 2.65 9.86 -17.07
CA PHE A 337 2.08 9.09 -15.97
C PHE A 337 1.60 7.72 -16.46
N ASN A 338 1.64 6.73 -15.57
CA ASN A 338 1.26 5.34 -15.86
C ASN A 338 0.14 4.97 -14.90
N THR A 339 -1.06 4.70 -15.42
CA THR A 339 -2.22 4.60 -14.55
C THR A 339 -3.29 3.71 -15.10
N VAL A 340 -3.91 2.99 -14.16
CA VAL A 340 -5.17 2.29 -14.28
C VAL A 340 -4.95 0.93 -14.86
N GLU A 341 -4.87 -0.02 -13.94
CA GLU A 341 -5.25 -1.41 -14.14
C GLU A 341 -6.74 -1.51 -13.82
N VAL A 342 -7.58 -1.84 -14.80
CA VAL A 342 -9.03 -2.05 -14.57
C VAL A 342 -9.30 -3.54 -14.55
N VAL A 343 -9.69 -4.09 -13.40
CA VAL A 343 -9.90 -5.53 -13.27
C VAL A 343 -11.35 -5.89 -13.53
N THR A 344 -11.57 -6.81 -14.46
CA THR A 344 -12.78 -7.65 -14.48
C THR A 344 -12.36 -9.10 -14.80
N LYS A 345 -13.27 -10.08 -14.80
CA LYS A 345 -12.99 -11.43 -15.35
C LYS A 345 -13.71 -11.71 -16.67
N LEU A 346 -14.29 -10.69 -17.29
CA LEU A 346 -15.08 -10.85 -18.51
C LEU A 346 -14.37 -10.15 -19.67
N LYS A 347 -14.17 -10.88 -20.79
CA LYS A 347 -13.48 -10.33 -21.96
C LYS A 347 -14.26 -9.12 -22.49
N ILE A 348 -13.71 -7.91 -22.32
CA ILE A 348 -14.30 -6.65 -22.81
C ILE A 348 -13.66 -6.27 -24.15
N SER A 349 -14.49 -5.84 -25.10
CA SER A 349 -14.12 -5.55 -26.49
C SER A 349 -13.20 -4.33 -26.66
N LYS A 350 -13.44 -3.24 -25.93
CA LYS A 350 -12.68 -1.98 -26.07
C LYS A 350 -12.92 -1.07 -24.86
N LEU A 351 -11.86 -0.45 -24.34
CA LEU A 351 -11.90 0.52 -23.25
C LEU A 351 -11.41 1.88 -23.75
N THR A 352 -12.16 2.94 -23.42
CA THR A 352 -11.90 4.34 -23.76
C THR A 352 -11.70 5.14 -22.48
N LEU A 353 -10.63 5.91 -22.43
CA LEU A 353 -10.27 6.81 -21.34
C LEU A 353 -10.72 8.23 -21.72
N LEU A 354 -11.56 8.83 -20.89
CA LEU A 354 -11.98 10.22 -21.00
C LEU A 354 -11.57 10.97 -19.74
N ILE A 355 -11.46 12.31 -19.80
CA ILE A 355 -11.28 13.13 -18.58
C ILE A 355 -12.52 13.99 -18.43
N PHE A 356 -13.07 14.01 -17.22
CA PHE A 356 -14.18 14.90 -16.91
C PHE A 356 -13.66 16.34 -16.82
N PRO A 357 -14.24 17.27 -17.58
CA PRO A 357 -13.87 18.67 -17.49
C PRO A 357 -14.21 19.17 -16.08
N CYS A 358 -13.20 19.72 -15.41
CA CYS A 358 -13.45 20.51 -14.22
C CYS A 358 -14.01 21.88 -14.66
N ARG A 359 -14.80 22.53 -13.80
CA ARG A 359 -15.48 23.80 -14.14
C ARG A 359 -14.52 24.94 -14.47
N ASN A 360 -13.24 24.84 -14.08
CA ASN A 360 -12.23 25.89 -14.22
C ASN A 360 -11.22 25.57 -15.34
N ARG A 361 -10.16 24.82 -15.03
CA ARG A 361 -9.14 24.39 -16.00
C ARG A 361 -9.54 23.08 -16.67
N GLN A 362 -9.41 23.04 -17.98
CA GLN A 362 -9.69 21.87 -18.79
C GLN A 362 -8.38 21.25 -19.27
N PHE A 363 -8.31 19.92 -19.22
CA PHE A 363 -7.14 19.17 -19.63
C PHE A 363 -7.54 18.08 -20.62
N PHE A 364 -6.62 17.69 -21.50
CA PHE A 364 -6.81 16.58 -22.44
C PHE A 364 -5.60 15.64 -22.42
N ILE A 365 -5.85 14.37 -22.75
CA ILE A 365 -4.80 13.35 -22.94
C ILE A 365 -4.30 13.46 -24.38
N LEU A 366 -2.99 13.60 -24.56
CA LEU A 366 -2.38 13.73 -25.89
C LEU A 366 -2.21 12.38 -26.61
N THR A 367 -2.07 11.30 -25.86
CA THR A 367 -1.73 9.96 -26.38
C THR A 367 -2.97 9.11 -26.65
N ASN A 368 -2.77 7.88 -27.14
CA ASN A 368 -3.86 6.95 -27.38
C ASN A 368 -4.68 6.74 -26.10
N ASN A 369 -5.92 7.22 -26.16
CA ASN A 369 -6.90 7.17 -25.09
C ASN A 369 -7.79 5.92 -25.18
N THR A 370 -7.48 4.99 -26.09
CA THR A 370 -8.20 3.72 -26.20
C THR A 370 -7.24 2.55 -26.06
N LYS A 371 -7.66 1.53 -25.31
CA LYS A 371 -6.89 0.29 -25.15
C LYS A 371 -7.85 -0.90 -25.02
N VAL A 372 -7.42 -2.05 -25.53
CA VAL A 372 -8.19 -3.30 -25.42
C VAL A 372 -7.74 -4.04 -24.16
N MET A 373 -8.70 -4.65 -23.46
CA MET A 373 -8.44 -5.46 -22.27
C MET A 373 -7.84 -6.80 -22.67
N ASP A 374 -6.71 -7.14 -22.05
CA ASP A 374 -6.01 -8.39 -22.29
C ASP A 374 -5.93 -9.21 -21.00
N VAL A 375 -5.70 -10.50 -21.13
CA VAL A 375 -5.50 -11.39 -19.99
C VAL A 375 -4.04 -11.30 -19.59
N GLU A 376 -3.75 -10.90 -18.37
CA GLU A 376 -2.39 -10.94 -17.85
C GLU A 376 -1.99 -12.41 -17.57
N GLU A 377 -0.91 -12.89 -18.20
CA GLU A 377 -0.50 -14.31 -18.16
C GLU A 377 -0.15 -14.84 -16.76
N SER A 378 0.27 -13.96 -15.85
CA SER A 378 0.70 -14.31 -14.48
C SER A 378 -0.46 -14.48 -13.51
N THR A 379 -1.51 -13.65 -13.63
CA THR A 379 -2.64 -13.58 -12.69
C THR A 379 -3.91 -14.19 -13.29
N GLY A 380 -4.00 -14.33 -14.61
CA GLY A 380 -5.23 -14.70 -15.32
C GLY A 380 -6.33 -13.65 -15.21
N CYS A 381 -6.01 -12.45 -14.72
CA CYS A 381 -6.91 -11.33 -14.59
C CYS A 381 -7.08 -10.63 -15.93
N LEU A 382 -8.31 -10.20 -16.25
CA LEU A 382 -8.55 -9.32 -17.38
C LEU A 382 -8.32 -7.90 -16.90
N SER A 383 -7.21 -7.33 -17.35
CA SER A 383 -6.82 -6.00 -16.96
C SER A 383 -6.33 -5.17 -18.16
N VAL A 384 -6.52 -3.86 -18.07
CA VAL A 384 -5.99 -2.90 -19.03
C VAL A 384 -5.07 -2.00 -18.25
N GLU A 385 -3.81 -1.88 -18.67
CA GLU A 385 -2.90 -0.87 -18.11
C GLU A 385 -2.67 0.28 -19.09
N PHE A 386 -2.97 1.54 -18.73
CA PHE A 386 -2.54 2.69 -19.55
C PHE A 386 -1.15 3.16 -19.15
N ARG A 387 -0.19 3.06 -20.07
CA ARG A 387 1.16 3.60 -19.93
C ARG A 387 1.37 4.75 -20.90
N HIS A 388 2.34 5.60 -20.60
CA HIS A 388 2.73 6.71 -21.48
C HIS A 388 1.62 7.75 -21.70
N LEU A 389 0.80 8.03 -20.68
CA LEU A 389 -0.20 9.09 -20.75
C LEU A 389 0.44 10.45 -20.49
N TYR A 390 -0.02 11.47 -21.22
CA TYR A 390 0.42 12.86 -21.07
C TYR A 390 -0.81 13.77 -20.98
N MET A 391 -0.78 14.69 -20.02
CA MET A 391 -1.85 15.66 -19.81
C MET A 391 -1.39 17.05 -20.24
N LEU A 392 -2.21 17.69 -21.07
CA LEU A 392 -2.01 19.07 -21.52
C LEU A 392 -3.19 19.94 -21.11
N GLU A 393 -2.88 21.18 -20.77
CA GLU A 393 -3.88 22.20 -20.48
C GLU A 393 -4.48 22.72 -21.79
N SER A 394 -5.81 22.78 -21.83
CA SER A 394 -6.54 23.38 -22.94
C SER A 394 -6.46 24.90 -22.80
N TYR A 395 -6.04 25.59 -23.87
CA TYR A 395 -6.08 27.05 -23.96
C TYR A 395 -7.52 27.53 -24.23
N CYS A 396 -8.50 27.08 -23.44
CA CYS A 396 -9.82 27.69 -23.43
C CYS A 396 -9.79 28.81 -22.39
N VAL A 397 -10.16 30.02 -22.79
CA VAL A 397 -10.18 31.21 -21.92
C VAL A 397 -11.17 30.96 -20.78
N SER A 398 -10.68 30.48 -19.64
CA SER A 398 -11.48 30.37 -18.42
C SER A 398 -11.88 31.79 -18.00
N LEU A 399 -13.12 32.16 -18.30
CA LEU A 399 -13.70 33.49 -18.02
C LEU A 399 -13.80 33.82 -16.52
N LEU A 400 -13.43 32.91 -15.63
CA LEU A 400 -13.41 33.12 -14.18
C LEU A 400 -12.21 32.40 -13.59
N GLN A 401 -11.24 33.16 -13.07
CA GLN A 401 -10.24 32.64 -12.15
C GLN A 401 -11.01 32.16 -10.91
N GLY A 402 -11.16 30.84 -10.74
CA GLY A 402 -11.90 30.28 -9.61
C GLY A 402 -11.29 30.67 -8.26
N PRO A 403 -12.06 30.60 -7.15
CA PRO A 403 -11.57 30.97 -5.81
C PRO A 403 -10.54 29.97 -5.23
N LEU A 404 -10.34 28.82 -5.88
CA LEU A 404 -9.46 27.75 -5.42
C LEU A 404 -8.06 27.91 -6.00
N SER A 405 -7.04 27.55 -5.21
CA SER A 405 -5.67 27.50 -5.69
C SER A 405 -5.46 26.32 -6.66
N VAL A 406 -4.43 26.41 -7.51
CA VAL A 406 -4.05 25.35 -8.47
C VAL A 406 -3.92 23.97 -7.80
N THR A 407 -3.45 23.92 -6.55
CA THR A 407 -3.26 22.68 -5.79
C THR A 407 -4.53 22.15 -5.13
N GLU A 408 -5.62 22.91 -5.12
CA GLU A 408 -6.93 22.54 -4.55
C GLU A 408 -7.96 22.17 -5.62
N GLU A 409 -7.65 22.41 -6.90
CA GLU A 409 -8.50 22.00 -7.99
C GLU A 409 -8.36 20.49 -8.24
N LEU A 410 -9.47 19.79 -8.05
CA LEU A 410 -9.56 18.35 -8.21
C LEU A 410 -10.08 17.98 -9.60
N HIS A 411 -9.50 16.93 -10.18
CA HIS A 411 -9.88 16.35 -11.46
C HIS A 411 -10.09 14.84 -11.30
N SER A 412 -10.74 14.19 -12.26
CA SER A 412 -10.87 12.72 -12.27
C SER A 412 -10.69 12.19 -13.70
N LEU A 413 -10.10 11.00 -13.81
CA LEU A 413 -10.07 10.25 -15.06
C LEU A 413 -11.27 9.32 -15.11
N ASN A 414 -12.00 9.33 -16.22
CA ASN A 414 -13.10 8.41 -16.48
C ASN A 414 -12.66 7.28 -17.39
N PHE A 415 -13.17 6.09 -17.11
CA PHE A 415 -12.95 4.87 -17.88
C PHE A 415 -14.31 4.42 -18.35
N GLU A 416 -14.49 4.36 -19.67
CA GLU A 416 -15.71 3.89 -20.31
C GLU A 416 -15.41 2.67 -21.14
N ALA A 417 -16.25 1.65 -21.05
CA ALA A 417 -16.13 0.46 -21.88
C ALA A 417 -17.50 -0.09 -22.22
N MET A 418 -17.59 -0.81 -23.33
CA MET A 418 -18.80 -1.54 -23.70
C MET A 418 -18.48 -3.03 -23.75
N LEU A 419 -19.20 -3.80 -22.94
CA LEU A 419 -19.14 -5.25 -22.92
C LEU A 419 -20.34 -5.80 -23.68
N MET A 420 -20.07 -6.57 -24.75
CA MET A 420 -21.08 -7.36 -25.44
C MET A 420 -20.89 -8.84 -25.12
N LEU A 421 -21.77 -9.43 -24.31
CA LEU A 421 -21.64 -10.81 -23.85
C LEU A 421 -22.99 -11.55 -23.84
N GLN A 422 -23.09 -12.67 -24.56
CA GLN A 422 -24.30 -13.52 -24.63
C GLN A 422 -25.60 -12.74 -24.95
N GLY A 423 -25.50 -11.73 -25.85
CA GLY A 423 -26.62 -10.89 -26.25
C GLY A 423 -26.99 -9.78 -25.24
N LEU A 424 -26.15 -9.54 -24.24
CA LEU A 424 -26.25 -8.38 -23.35
C LEU A 424 -25.21 -7.34 -23.73
N ASP A 425 -25.68 -6.11 -23.93
CA ASP A 425 -24.85 -4.93 -24.13
C ASP A 425 -24.82 -4.14 -22.81
N ILE A 426 -23.63 -4.03 -22.22
CA ILE A 426 -23.43 -3.43 -20.90
C ILE A 426 -22.42 -2.30 -21.03
N ASP A 427 -22.89 -1.07 -20.78
CA ASP A 427 -22.05 0.10 -20.62
C ASP A 427 -21.42 0.11 -19.23
N LEU A 428 -20.08 0.14 -19.22
CA LEU A 428 -19.24 0.16 -18.03
C LEU A 428 -18.62 1.56 -17.89
N GLU A 429 -18.73 2.13 -16.70
CA GLU A 429 -18.13 3.41 -16.34
C GLU A 429 -17.50 3.29 -14.96
N SER A 430 -16.28 3.80 -14.81
CA SER A 430 -15.59 3.94 -13.52
C SER A 430 -14.70 5.16 -13.55
N CYS A 431 -14.37 5.73 -12.40
CA CYS A 431 -13.48 6.88 -12.32
C CYS A 431 -12.33 6.65 -11.35
N SER A 432 -11.20 7.31 -11.60
CA SER A 432 -10.12 7.39 -10.63
C SER A 432 -10.57 8.13 -9.36
N LEU A 433 -9.80 8.01 -8.29
CA LEU A 433 -9.89 8.97 -7.20
C LEU A 433 -9.54 10.37 -7.71
N PRO A 434 -10.04 11.41 -7.04
CA PRO A 434 -9.70 12.77 -7.41
C PRO A 434 -8.21 13.04 -7.32
N LEU A 435 -7.69 13.63 -8.39
CA LEU A 435 -6.29 13.93 -8.58
C LEU A 435 -6.07 15.44 -8.73
N VAL A 436 -4.86 15.88 -8.42
CA VAL A 436 -4.42 17.27 -8.56
C VAL A 436 -3.50 17.39 -9.78
N VAL A 437 -3.75 18.38 -10.63
CA VAL A 437 -2.91 18.67 -11.80
C VAL A 437 -2.02 19.88 -11.53
N ILE A 438 -0.71 19.65 -11.56
CA ILE A 438 0.32 20.67 -11.27
C ILE A 438 1.09 21.04 -12.54
N SER A 439 1.65 22.25 -12.56
CA SER A 439 2.50 22.73 -13.66
C SER A 439 3.99 22.65 -13.30
N ASN A 440 4.33 22.79 -12.02
CA ASN A 440 5.70 22.77 -11.51
C ASN A 440 5.85 21.84 -10.30
N VAL A 441 7.02 21.20 -10.16
CA VAL A 441 7.37 20.34 -9.03
C VAL A 441 7.35 21.11 -7.70
N SER A 442 7.53 22.43 -7.71
CA SER A 442 7.38 23.27 -6.51
C SER A 442 5.97 23.20 -5.88
N GLN A 443 4.95 22.80 -6.66
CA GLN A 443 3.57 22.65 -6.21
C GLN A 443 3.28 21.26 -5.62
N LEU A 444 4.21 20.31 -5.77
CA LEU A 444 4.06 18.93 -5.30
C LEU A 444 3.73 18.83 -3.80
N PRO A 445 4.33 19.63 -2.88
CA PRO A 445 3.94 19.60 -1.46
C PRO A 445 2.48 19.99 -1.25
N GLY A 446 2.00 21.02 -1.95
CA GLY A 446 0.62 21.50 -1.84
C GLY A 446 -0.40 20.57 -2.47
N GLY A 447 -0.09 20.03 -3.66
CA GLY A 447 -0.93 19.00 -4.28
C GLY A 447 -1.05 17.76 -3.39
N TRP A 448 0.05 17.36 -2.75
CA TRP A 448 0.02 16.21 -1.83
C TRP A 448 -0.76 16.48 -0.55
N ALA A 449 -0.68 17.70 0.00
CA ALA A 449 -1.54 18.12 1.10
C ALA A 449 -3.02 17.93 0.76
N SER A 450 -3.43 18.34 -0.44
CA SER A 450 -4.81 18.21 -0.90
C SER A 450 -5.22 16.75 -1.08
N VAL A 451 -4.36 15.93 -1.69
CA VAL A 451 -4.60 14.49 -1.86
C VAL A 451 -4.77 13.80 -0.51
N MET A 452 -3.90 14.08 0.47
CA MET A 452 -4.02 13.52 1.82
C MET A 452 -5.32 13.96 2.50
N TRP A 453 -5.65 15.26 2.45
CA TRP A 453 -6.84 15.79 3.12
C TRP A 453 -8.14 15.22 2.54
N TYR A 454 -8.19 15.07 1.21
CA TYR A 454 -9.33 14.48 0.51
C TYR A 454 -9.53 13.02 0.92
N ASN A 455 -8.51 12.18 0.72
CA ASN A 455 -8.61 10.74 0.94
C ASN A 455 -8.72 10.37 2.43
N LEU A 456 -8.32 11.27 3.34
CA LEU A 456 -8.55 11.07 4.76
C LEU A 456 -10.02 11.25 5.15
N LEU A 457 -10.69 12.29 4.62
CA LEU A 457 -11.96 12.80 5.16
C LEU A 457 -13.21 12.47 4.36
N THR A 458 -13.09 11.98 3.12
CA THR A 458 -14.25 11.59 2.30
C THR A 458 -14.02 10.25 1.61
N ASP A 459 -15.08 9.46 1.50
CA ASP A 459 -15.14 8.22 0.72
C ASP A 459 -15.78 8.43 -0.68
N ASP A 460 -16.45 9.57 -0.91
CA ASP A 460 -17.03 9.94 -2.19
C ASP A 460 -15.92 10.18 -3.24
N PRO A 461 -15.86 9.43 -4.36
CA PRO A 461 -14.85 9.60 -5.39
C PRO A 461 -15.16 10.74 -6.39
N LYS A 462 -16.36 11.34 -6.36
CA LYS A 462 -16.81 12.33 -7.37
C LYS A 462 -16.93 13.76 -6.83
N ASN A 463 -16.65 14.01 -5.55
CA ASN A 463 -16.71 15.34 -4.96
C ASN A 463 -15.52 16.23 -5.37
N LEU A 464 -15.52 16.73 -6.61
CA LEU A 464 -14.47 17.64 -7.11
C LEU A 464 -14.52 19.03 -6.44
N GLY A 465 -15.64 19.38 -5.80
CA GLY A 465 -15.86 20.66 -5.12
C GLY A 465 -15.40 20.71 -3.67
N PHE A 466 -14.74 19.65 -3.16
CA PHE A 466 -14.42 19.45 -1.75
C PHE A 466 -13.74 20.65 -1.06
N PHE A 467 -12.75 21.27 -1.71
CA PHE A 467 -12.01 22.40 -1.13
C PHE A 467 -12.77 23.73 -1.10
N SER A 468 -13.99 23.78 -1.65
CA SER A 468 -14.89 24.94 -1.46
C SER A 468 -15.34 25.07 0.00
N ASN A 469 -15.50 23.94 0.70
CA ASN A 469 -15.83 23.89 2.13
C ASN A 469 -15.21 22.62 2.76
N PRO A 470 -13.89 22.64 3.03
CA PRO A 470 -13.17 21.43 3.46
C PRO A 470 -13.58 21.02 4.88
N LEU A 471 -13.78 19.71 5.05
CA LEU A 471 -14.02 19.11 6.36
C LEU A 471 -12.80 19.28 7.29
N ARG A 472 -13.06 19.23 8.61
CA ARG A 472 -12.02 19.23 9.64
C ARG A 472 -11.59 17.79 9.92
N ALA A 473 -10.30 17.60 10.14
CA ALA A 473 -9.72 16.31 10.50
C ALA A 473 -9.58 16.18 12.02
N SER A 474 -9.93 15.02 12.58
CA SER A 474 -9.53 14.72 13.95
C SER A 474 -8.02 14.53 14.03
N TRP A 475 -7.40 14.95 15.13
CA TRP A 475 -5.97 14.75 15.34
C TRP A 475 -5.60 13.26 15.41
N SER A 476 -6.46 12.43 15.99
CA SER A 476 -6.25 10.97 16.03
C SER A 476 -6.04 10.40 14.62
N GLN A 477 -6.92 10.76 13.68
CA GLN A 477 -6.79 10.35 12.28
C GLN A 477 -5.60 11.01 11.57
N LEU A 478 -5.40 12.32 11.75
CA LEU A 478 -4.33 13.06 11.07
C LEU A 478 -2.94 12.59 11.54
N SER A 479 -2.76 12.36 12.84
CA SER A 479 -1.49 11.91 13.43
C SER A 479 -1.03 10.55 12.86
N GLU A 480 -1.99 9.66 12.59
CA GLU A 480 -1.74 8.38 11.95
C GLU A 480 -1.27 8.57 10.50
N VAL A 481 -1.96 9.41 9.72
CA VAL A 481 -1.55 9.77 8.36
C VAL A 481 -0.17 10.42 8.32
N LEU A 482 0.14 11.30 9.28
CA LEU A 482 1.46 11.90 9.40
C LEU A 482 2.52 10.83 9.65
N SER A 483 2.28 9.88 10.56
CA SER A 483 3.19 8.75 10.80
C SER A 483 3.39 7.90 9.55
N TRP A 484 2.32 7.65 8.79
CA TRP A 484 2.37 6.95 7.51
C TRP A 484 3.30 7.64 6.50
N GLN A 485 3.29 8.98 6.44
CA GLN A 485 4.22 9.71 5.56
C GLN A 485 5.68 9.40 5.89
N PHE A 486 6.04 9.34 7.17
CA PHE A 486 7.41 9.00 7.58
C PHE A 486 7.74 7.53 7.34
N SER A 487 6.80 6.62 7.62
CA SER A 487 7.04 5.19 7.40
C SER A 487 7.20 4.82 5.93
N SER A 488 6.36 5.35 5.04
CA SER A 488 6.38 5.05 3.60
C SER A 488 7.50 5.78 2.86
N PHE A 489 7.87 6.99 3.27
CA PHE A 489 8.94 7.75 2.61
C PHE A 489 10.34 7.49 3.18
N ALA A 490 10.44 7.17 4.48
CA ALA A 490 11.70 7.10 5.21
C ALA A 490 11.90 5.80 6.01
N GLY A 491 11.04 4.78 5.82
CA GLY A 491 11.18 3.44 6.41
C GLY A 491 10.84 3.33 7.90
N ARG A 492 10.72 4.46 8.61
CA ARG A 492 10.35 4.52 10.04
C ARG A 492 9.33 5.62 10.28
N GLY A 493 8.19 5.27 10.87
CA GLY A 493 7.13 6.20 11.25
C GLY A 493 7.46 7.09 12.45
N LEU A 494 6.46 7.81 12.94
CA LEU A 494 6.58 8.69 14.10
C LEU A 494 6.14 7.97 15.38
N ASN A 495 6.86 8.21 16.47
CA ASN A 495 6.49 7.71 17.79
C ASN A 495 5.54 8.67 18.52
N LYS A 496 5.00 8.24 19.66
CA LYS A 496 4.03 9.01 20.46
C LYS A 496 4.55 10.38 20.91
N GLU A 497 5.82 10.47 21.30
CA GLU A 497 6.43 11.73 21.76
C GLU A 497 6.58 12.74 20.62
N GLN A 498 7.03 12.26 19.46
CA GLN A 498 7.13 13.06 18.23
C GLN A 498 5.76 13.56 17.78
N LEU A 499 4.76 12.68 17.80
CA LEU A 499 3.37 13.05 17.47
C LEU A 499 2.83 14.07 18.48
N ASN A 500 3.06 13.91 19.77
CA ASN A 500 2.64 14.88 20.78
C ASN A 500 3.25 16.27 20.51
N MET A 501 4.54 16.34 20.16
CA MET A 501 5.17 17.62 19.80
C MET A 501 4.52 18.27 18.57
N LEU A 502 4.22 17.48 17.53
CA LEU A 502 3.52 17.97 16.34
C LEU A 502 2.09 18.43 16.66
N GLY A 503 1.39 17.71 17.54
CA GLY A 503 0.06 18.07 18.05
C GLY A 503 0.10 19.41 18.79
N ASN A 504 1.04 19.57 19.73
CA ASN A 504 1.29 20.83 20.44
C ASN A 504 1.52 21.98 19.45
N LYS A 505 2.28 21.73 18.38
CA LYS A 505 2.64 22.74 17.38
C LYS A 505 1.44 23.20 16.53
N LEU A 506 0.52 22.30 16.21
CA LEU A 506 -0.68 22.60 15.41
C LEU A 506 -1.85 23.16 16.22
N LEU A 507 -2.06 22.62 17.41
CA LEU A 507 -3.27 22.84 18.21
C LEU A 507 -3.01 23.69 19.45
N GLY A 508 -1.75 23.85 19.87
CA GLY A 508 -1.40 24.40 21.18
C GLY A 508 -1.34 23.32 22.26
N GLN A 509 -1.06 23.71 23.49
CA GLN A 509 -0.88 22.77 24.61
C GLN A 509 -2.24 22.29 25.15
N HIS A 510 -2.54 21.00 25.02
CA HIS A 510 -3.76 20.35 25.51
C HIS A 510 -3.42 19.06 26.29
N ALA A 511 -4.30 18.68 27.23
CA ALA A 511 -4.15 17.47 28.04
C ALA A 511 -4.40 16.16 27.25
N SER A 512 -5.24 16.22 26.20
CA SER A 512 -5.51 15.13 25.27
C SER A 512 -5.85 15.70 23.91
N TYR A 513 -5.26 15.14 22.85
CA TYR A 513 -5.45 15.60 21.48
C TYR A 513 -6.48 14.79 20.69
N ASN A 514 -6.93 13.63 21.18
CA ASN A 514 -7.67 12.66 20.37
C ASN A 514 -8.97 13.21 19.73
N ASP A 515 -9.65 14.13 20.42
CA ASP A 515 -10.90 14.75 19.96
C ASP A 515 -10.69 16.12 19.29
N CYS A 516 -9.47 16.64 19.29
CA CYS A 516 -9.16 17.94 18.71
C CYS A 516 -9.30 17.90 17.18
N GLN A 517 -9.89 18.96 16.63
CA GLN A 517 -10.15 19.09 15.20
C GLN A 517 -9.19 20.09 14.57
N VAL A 518 -8.54 19.69 13.47
CA VAL A 518 -7.63 20.51 12.67
C VAL A 518 -8.35 20.96 11.40
N SER A 519 -8.30 22.26 11.10
CA SER A 519 -8.85 22.79 9.84
C SER A 519 -7.83 22.70 8.71
N TRP A 520 -8.31 22.59 7.47
CA TRP A 520 -7.47 22.66 6.27
C TRP A 520 -6.58 23.91 6.24
N SER A 521 -7.14 25.06 6.66
CA SER A 521 -6.39 26.31 6.69
C SER A 521 -5.19 26.23 7.62
N LYS A 522 -5.34 25.73 8.86
CA LYS A 522 -4.22 25.56 9.79
C LYS A 522 -3.15 24.58 9.30
N PHE A 523 -3.56 23.57 8.54
CA PHE A 523 -2.65 22.55 8.03
C PHE A 523 -1.78 23.04 6.86
N TRP A 524 -2.38 23.73 5.89
CA TRP A 524 -1.71 24.11 4.63
C TRP A 524 -1.73 25.62 4.28
N LYS A 525 -2.81 26.36 4.57
CA LYS A 525 -2.94 27.77 4.13
C LYS A 525 -2.29 28.78 5.04
N GLU A 526 -2.48 28.62 6.35
CA GLU A 526 -2.00 29.55 7.36
C GLU A 526 -0.53 29.26 7.67
N ASN A 527 0.24 30.32 7.83
CA ASN A 527 1.61 30.19 8.29
C ASN A 527 1.62 29.87 9.79
N ILE A 528 2.61 29.08 10.21
CA ILE A 528 2.86 28.86 11.63
C ILE A 528 3.14 30.22 12.29
N PRO A 529 2.60 30.52 13.49
CA PRO A 529 2.86 31.78 14.17
C PRO A 529 4.35 32.12 14.24
N GLY A 530 4.72 33.31 13.73
CA GLY A 530 6.11 33.78 13.69
C GLY A 530 6.99 33.13 12.61
N LYS A 531 6.40 32.42 11.63
CA LYS A 531 7.10 31.80 10.48
C LYS A 531 6.49 32.26 9.16
N SER A 532 7.24 32.08 8.07
CA SER A 532 6.83 32.44 6.70
C SER A 532 6.27 31.25 5.89
N PHE A 533 6.03 30.12 6.55
CA PHE A 533 5.62 28.87 5.91
C PHE A 533 4.53 28.16 6.72
N SER A 534 3.73 27.33 6.04
CA SER A 534 2.68 26.51 6.65
C SER A 534 3.22 25.25 7.32
N PHE A 535 2.38 24.61 8.13
CA PHE A 535 2.76 23.41 8.87
C PHE A 535 3.17 22.27 7.94
N TRP A 536 2.35 21.94 6.94
CA TRP A 536 2.67 20.83 6.05
C TRP A 536 3.91 21.10 5.19
N LEU A 537 4.11 22.34 4.71
CA LEU A 537 5.31 22.68 3.94
C LEU A 537 6.59 22.47 4.75
N TRP A 538 6.56 22.81 6.04
CA TRP A 538 7.66 22.56 6.96
C TRP A 538 7.93 21.06 7.15
N LEU A 539 6.88 20.27 7.35
CA LEU A 539 7.00 18.83 7.57
C LEU A 539 7.46 18.08 6.31
N ASP A 540 6.92 18.42 5.13
CA ASP A 540 7.34 17.86 3.84
C ASP A 540 8.80 18.17 3.54
N SER A 541 9.28 19.37 3.90
CA SER A 541 10.69 19.74 3.76
C SER A 541 11.62 18.92 4.67
N ILE A 542 11.12 18.49 5.85
CA ILE A 542 11.85 17.59 6.74
C ILE A 542 11.88 16.17 6.14
N LEU A 543 10.76 15.67 5.61
CA LEU A 543 10.72 14.38 4.92
C LEU A 543 11.71 14.32 3.75
N ASP A 544 11.78 15.38 2.94
CA ASP A 544 12.75 15.48 1.84
C ASP A 544 14.20 15.48 2.34
N LEU A 545 14.48 16.19 3.46
CA LEU A 545 15.78 16.21 4.10
C LEU A 545 16.19 14.82 4.60
N ILE A 546 15.27 14.11 5.26
CA ILE A 546 15.51 12.75 5.76
C ILE A 546 15.84 11.85 4.58
N LYS A 547 14.97 11.80 3.58
CA LYS A 547 15.11 10.90 2.44
C LYS A 547 16.42 11.07 1.70
N LYS A 548 16.88 12.31 1.53
CA LYS A 548 18.09 12.62 0.74
C LYS A 548 19.39 12.57 1.53
N HIS A 549 19.37 12.89 2.84
CA HIS A 549 20.60 13.15 3.60
C HIS A 549 20.71 12.42 4.93
N LEU A 550 19.60 11.97 5.52
CA LEU A 550 19.59 11.46 6.89
C LEU A 550 18.99 10.05 7.01
N LEU A 551 18.65 9.40 5.89
CA LEU A 551 17.88 8.17 5.86
C LEU A 551 18.48 7.04 6.74
N PRO A 552 19.79 6.71 6.66
CA PRO A 552 20.36 5.64 7.49
C PRO A 552 20.26 5.96 9.00
N VAL A 553 20.58 7.20 9.37
CA VAL A 553 20.56 7.67 10.76
C VAL A 553 19.12 7.77 11.30
N TRP A 554 18.15 8.07 10.44
CA TRP A 554 16.74 8.08 10.78
C TRP A 554 16.21 6.67 11.04
N ILE A 555 16.53 5.70 10.18
CA ILE A 555 16.10 4.30 10.30
C ILE A 555 16.62 3.68 11.61
N ASP A 556 17.90 3.92 11.93
CA ASP A 556 18.52 3.47 13.19
C ASP A 556 17.94 4.12 14.44
N GLY A 557 17.22 5.23 14.26
CA GLY A 557 16.55 5.95 15.32
C GLY A 557 17.43 6.81 16.20
N TYR A 558 18.62 7.17 15.72
CA TYR A 558 19.52 8.12 16.38
C TYR A 558 19.07 9.59 16.25
N ILE A 559 18.04 9.86 15.44
CA ILE A 559 17.40 11.17 15.34
C ILE A 559 16.12 11.19 16.18
N MET A 560 16.11 12.03 17.20
CA MET A 560 14.94 12.31 18.02
C MET A 560 13.91 13.13 17.24
N GLY A 561 14.37 14.10 16.45
CA GLY A 561 13.57 14.77 15.41
C GLY A 561 12.64 15.84 15.94
N PHE A 562 11.48 15.46 16.49
CA PHE A 562 10.41 16.39 16.87
C PHE A 562 10.36 16.59 18.38
N VAL A 563 11.10 17.59 18.87
CA VAL A 563 11.18 17.93 20.30
C VAL A 563 11.18 19.44 20.48
N SER A 564 10.38 19.94 21.42
CA SER A 564 10.34 21.37 21.75
C SER A 564 11.61 21.80 22.48
N LYS A 565 11.99 23.08 22.38
CA LYS A 565 13.15 23.63 23.12
C LYS A 565 13.05 23.42 24.63
N GLU A 566 11.85 23.46 25.18
CA GLU A 566 11.60 23.25 26.62
C GLU A 566 11.87 21.80 27.00
N MET A 567 11.34 20.84 26.22
CA MET A 567 11.55 19.42 26.46
C MET A 567 13.00 19.00 26.21
N GLU A 568 13.63 19.54 25.16
CA GLU A 568 15.06 19.34 24.88
C GLU A 568 15.93 19.72 26.09
N ARG A 569 15.68 20.89 26.68
CA ARG A 569 16.40 21.32 27.89
C ARG A 569 16.11 20.42 29.08
N ALA A 570 14.86 20.00 29.27
CA ALA A 570 14.50 19.09 30.35
C ALA A 570 15.22 17.74 30.24
N LEU A 571 15.30 17.17 29.03
CA LEU A 571 15.97 15.90 28.76
C LEU A 571 17.48 15.96 28.97
N LEU A 572 18.10 17.09 28.65
CA LEU A 572 19.56 17.27 28.77
C LEU A 572 20.01 17.79 30.15
N LYS A 573 19.12 18.35 30.97
CA LYS A 573 19.47 19.03 32.23
C LYS A 573 20.21 18.13 33.22
N GLU A 574 19.82 16.86 33.31
CA GLU A 574 20.37 15.88 34.27
C GLU A 574 21.37 14.91 33.62
N LYS A 575 21.84 15.22 32.42
CA LYS A 575 22.77 14.37 31.64
C LYS A 575 24.21 14.83 31.75
N GLU A 576 25.13 13.89 31.48
CA GLU A 576 26.57 14.17 31.55
C GLU A 576 27.00 15.22 30.51
N PRO A 577 27.98 16.08 30.84
CA PRO A 577 28.52 17.07 29.89
C PRO A 577 29.02 16.42 28.59
N GLY A 578 28.58 16.98 27.47
CA GLY A 578 28.82 16.45 26.13
C GLY A 578 27.74 15.48 25.63
N THR A 579 26.70 15.23 26.42
CA THR A 579 25.49 14.55 25.94
C THR A 579 24.72 15.46 24.98
N PHE A 580 24.37 14.94 23.81
CA PHE A 580 23.69 15.69 22.76
C PHE A 580 22.50 14.94 22.17
N LEU A 581 21.57 15.69 21.57
CA LEU A 581 20.45 15.14 20.80
C LEU A 581 20.29 15.85 19.46
N LEU A 582 19.70 15.14 18.49
CA LEU A 582 19.42 15.64 17.14
C LEU A 582 17.93 15.94 16.97
N ARG A 583 17.60 17.17 16.56
CA ARG A 583 16.22 17.59 16.27
C ARG A 583 16.10 18.40 14.99
N PHE A 584 14.91 18.42 14.43
CA PHE A 584 14.59 19.25 13.29
C PHE A 584 14.36 20.71 13.71
N SER A 585 14.78 21.63 12.86
CA SER A 585 14.61 23.06 13.07
C SER A 585 13.15 23.45 12.88
N GLU A 586 12.58 24.11 13.89
CA GLU A 586 11.26 24.72 13.78
C GLU A 586 11.28 26.10 13.09
N SER A 587 12.48 26.65 12.85
CA SER A 587 12.67 27.99 12.26
C SER A 587 13.05 27.98 10.79
N HIS A 588 13.62 26.87 10.29
CA HIS A 588 14.11 26.75 8.93
C HIS A 588 13.42 25.58 8.24
N LEU A 589 13.05 25.74 6.97
CA LEU A 589 12.54 24.65 6.15
C LEU A 589 13.63 23.61 5.94
N GLY A 590 13.36 22.35 6.30
CA GLY A 590 14.27 21.23 6.05
C GLY A 590 15.66 21.44 6.65
N GLY A 591 15.73 21.73 7.95
CA GLY A 591 16.99 21.84 8.69
C GLY A 591 17.07 20.87 9.87
N ILE A 592 18.25 20.32 10.12
CA ILE A 592 18.58 19.53 11.32
C ILE A 592 19.59 20.28 12.18
N THR A 593 19.43 20.23 13.49
CA THR A 593 20.37 20.79 14.46
C THR A 593 20.62 19.78 15.57
N PHE A 594 21.73 19.96 16.28
CA PHE A 594 21.99 19.25 17.52
C PHE A 594 22.21 20.25 18.66
N THR A 595 21.83 19.83 19.85
CA THR A 595 22.03 20.57 21.09
C THR A 595 22.74 19.67 22.07
N TRP A 596 23.74 20.21 22.77
CA TRP A 596 24.45 19.50 23.83
C TRP A 596 24.45 20.30 25.13
N VAL A 597 24.69 19.60 26.23
CA VAL A 597 24.86 20.18 27.57
C VAL A 597 26.33 20.30 27.92
N GLU A 598 26.72 21.43 28.47
CA GLU A 598 28.01 21.69 29.13
C GLU A 598 27.76 22.14 30.56
N GLN A 599 28.75 22.02 31.44
CA GLN A 599 28.72 22.65 32.76
C GLN A 599 29.46 23.98 32.67
N ASP A 600 28.84 25.03 33.22
CA ASP A 600 29.54 26.30 33.40
C ASP A 600 30.48 26.27 34.62
N GLU A 601 31.20 27.36 34.86
CA GLU A 601 32.14 27.49 35.99
C GLU A 601 31.47 27.34 37.37
N ASN A 602 30.14 27.49 37.44
CA ASN A 602 29.34 27.36 38.66
C ASN A 602 28.70 25.97 38.81
N GLY A 603 28.88 25.08 37.82
CA GLY A 603 28.27 23.75 37.77
C GLY A 603 26.84 23.73 37.24
N ASP A 604 26.31 24.85 36.76
CA ASP A 604 24.99 24.94 36.15
C ASP A 604 25.00 24.41 34.70
N PRO A 605 23.96 23.69 34.26
CA PRO A 605 23.88 23.15 32.91
C PRO A 605 23.63 24.26 31.88
N LYS A 606 24.60 24.43 30.97
CA LYS A 606 24.52 25.33 29.81
C LYS A 606 24.18 24.53 28.55
N PHE A 607 23.15 24.96 27.83
CA PHE A 607 22.73 24.31 26.59
C PHE A 607 23.19 25.10 25.37
N ILE A 608 23.91 24.45 24.46
CA ILE A 608 24.42 25.06 23.23
C ILE A 608 23.79 24.35 22.03
N SER A 609 23.21 25.11 21.11
CA SER A 609 22.64 24.61 19.86
C SER A 609 23.38 25.22 18.67
N VAL A 610 23.65 24.41 17.64
CA VAL A 610 24.21 24.90 16.38
C VAL A 610 23.16 25.52 15.47
N GLU A 611 23.62 26.40 14.57
CA GLU A 611 22.80 26.83 13.44
C GLU A 611 22.36 25.59 12.63
N PRO A 612 21.07 25.49 12.25
CA PRO A 612 20.57 24.31 11.56
C PRO A 612 21.25 24.04 10.20
N TYR A 613 21.71 22.81 10.04
CA TYR A 613 22.22 22.30 8.77
C TYR A 613 21.06 22.01 7.82
N THR A 614 21.07 22.70 6.68
CA THR A 614 20.11 22.48 5.59
C THR A 614 20.72 21.60 4.49
N LYS A 615 19.90 21.21 3.51
CA LYS A 615 20.34 20.45 2.32
C LYS A 615 21.63 20.98 1.69
N ASN A 616 21.83 22.30 1.65
CA ASN A 616 22.99 22.92 1.01
C ASN A 616 24.30 22.56 1.73
N ARG A 617 24.26 22.47 3.07
CA ARG A 617 25.41 22.06 3.88
C ARG A 617 25.59 20.54 3.87
N LEU A 618 24.48 19.79 3.96
CA LEU A 618 24.50 18.33 4.01
C LEU A 618 24.88 17.67 2.67
N ASN A 619 24.72 18.39 1.55
CA ASN A 619 25.29 17.98 0.26
C ASN A 619 26.83 17.98 0.27
N ALA A 620 27.45 18.87 1.04
CA ALA A 620 28.91 19.00 1.09
C ALA A 620 29.54 18.05 2.10
N LEU A 621 28.88 17.83 3.24
CA LEU A 621 29.36 16.94 4.30
C LEU A 621 28.19 16.20 4.96
N PRO A 622 28.21 14.86 5.02
CA PRO A 622 27.18 14.08 5.70
C PRO A 622 27.09 14.39 7.20
N ILE A 623 25.89 14.24 7.77
CA ILE A 623 25.64 14.58 9.18
C ILE A 623 26.53 13.79 10.15
N ALA A 624 26.83 12.52 9.84
CA ALA A 624 27.68 11.68 10.69
C ALA A 624 29.14 12.20 10.74
N ASP A 625 29.68 12.64 9.60
CA ASP A 625 31.01 13.24 9.54
C ASP A 625 31.03 14.63 10.22
N ILE A 626 29.96 15.42 10.07
CA ILE A 626 29.80 16.68 10.83
C ILE A 626 29.89 16.39 12.33
N ILE A 627 29.15 15.41 12.84
CA ILE A 627 29.15 15.03 14.26
C ILE A 627 30.53 14.52 14.71
N ARG A 628 31.21 13.73 13.88
CA ARG A 628 32.55 13.19 14.17
C ARG A 628 33.59 14.30 14.32
N ASP A 629 33.62 15.22 13.36
CA ASP A 629 34.68 16.20 13.19
C ASP A 629 34.33 17.59 13.75
N TYR A 630 33.16 17.74 14.39
CA TYR A 630 32.72 18.99 14.99
C TYR A 630 33.74 19.48 16.04
N LYS A 631 34.09 20.75 15.99
CA LYS A 631 35.04 21.37 16.93
C LYS A 631 34.58 22.76 17.29
N VAL A 632 34.68 23.11 18.57
CA VAL A 632 34.41 24.45 19.09
C VAL A 632 35.73 25.06 19.55
N ILE A 633 35.95 26.33 19.22
CA ILE A 633 37.10 27.10 19.72
C ILE A 633 36.62 27.83 20.97
N ALA A 634 37.17 27.47 22.12
CA ALA A 634 36.96 28.17 23.38
C ALA A 634 38.29 28.85 23.81
N ASP A 635 38.24 30.16 24.03
CA ASP A 635 39.24 31.03 24.65
C ASP A 635 40.67 30.47 24.79
N GLY A 636 41.37 30.34 23.65
CA GLY A 636 42.81 30.05 23.60
C GLY A 636 43.23 28.59 23.82
N VAL A 637 42.29 27.65 23.93
CA VAL A 637 42.56 26.21 24.11
C VAL A 637 42.36 25.43 22.80
N VAL A 638 43.03 24.27 22.71
CA VAL A 638 42.96 23.32 21.59
C VAL A 638 41.50 23.02 21.23
N PRO A 639 41.11 23.08 19.94
CA PRO A 639 39.74 22.82 19.52
C PRO A 639 39.36 21.34 19.76
N GLU A 640 38.49 21.12 20.76
CA GLU A 640 37.93 19.82 21.12
C GLU A 640 36.52 19.63 20.56
N ASN A 641 36.12 18.37 20.38
CA ASN A 641 34.75 18.03 20.00
C ASN A 641 33.89 17.92 21.27
N PRO A 642 32.90 18.81 21.48
CA PRO A 642 32.04 18.75 22.66
C PRO A 642 31.07 17.56 22.64
N LEU A 643 30.85 16.93 21.49
CA LEU A 643 29.90 15.83 21.31
C LEU A 643 30.53 14.50 21.75
N LYS A 644 30.05 13.95 22.86
CA LYS A 644 30.56 12.71 23.47
C LYS A 644 29.54 11.58 23.45
N PHE A 645 28.32 11.87 23.91
CA PHE A 645 27.26 10.86 24.06
C PHE A 645 25.99 11.32 23.33
N LEU A 646 25.43 10.45 22.50
CA LEU A 646 24.08 10.63 21.97
C LEU A 646 23.06 10.24 23.05
N TYR A 647 22.03 11.06 23.22
CA TYR A 647 20.93 10.74 24.14
C TYR A 647 20.32 9.35 23.86
N PRO A 648 20.04 8.53 24.89
CA PRO A 648 20.17 8.86 26.31
C PRO A 648 21.62 8.82 26.82
N ASP A 649 22.40 7.78 26.53
CA ASP A 649 23.77 7.59 27.07
C ASP A 649 24.62 6.71 26.12
N ILE A 650 24.52 6.93 24.81
CA ILE A 650 25.18 6.12 23.77
C ILE A 650 26.48 6.82 23.33
N PRO A 651 27.67 6.18 23.41
CA PRO A 651 28.89 6.76 22.87
C PRO A 651 28.74 7.19 21.39
N LYS A 652 29.23 8.39 21.05
CA LYS A 652 29.10 8.96 19.70
C LYS A 652 29.56 7.99 18.60
N ASP A 653 30.73 7.38 18.77
CA ASP A 653 31.31 6.51 17.75
C ASP A 653 30.60 5.14 17.68
N GLU A 654 29.88 4.74 18.73
CA GLU A 654 29.01 3.56 18.69
C GLU A 654 27.75 3.85 17.86
N ALA A 655 27.14 5.03 18.04
CA ALA A 655 25.96 5.43 17.29
C ALA A 655 26.28 5.73 15.81
N PHE A 656 27.29 6.54 15.54
CA PHE A 656 27.56 7.06 14.19
C PHE A 656 28.71 6.35 13.47
N GLY A 657 29.46 5.46 14.13
CA GLY A 657 30.66 4.81 13.58
C GLY A 657 30.46 4.14 12.23
N LYS A 658 29.34 3.42 12.09
CA LYS A 658 28.95 2.73 10.84
C LYS A 658 28.57 3.67 9.70
N HIS A 659 28.31 4.95 10.00
CA HIS A 659 27.93 5.99 9.04
C HIS A 659 29.08 6.92 8.66
N TYR A 660 30.26 6.72 9.22
CA TYR A 660 31.44 7.52 8.91
C TYR A 660 31.96 7.19 7.51
N ASN A 661 32.27 8.22 6.73
CA ASN A 661 32.93 8.00 5.45
C ASN A 661 34.35 7.47 5.67
N SER A 662 34.65 6.33 5.06
CA SER A 662 35.96 5.67 5.13
C SER A 662 37.06 6.38 4.32
N GLN A 663 36.70 7.36 3.48
CA GLN A 663 37.68 8.16 2.74
C GLN A 663 38.35 9.19 3.65
N GLN A 664 39.55 8.85 4.14
CA GLN A 664 40.52 9.83 4.62
C GLN A 664 40.98 10.72 3.46
N ASN A 665 40.17 11.71 3.06
CA ASN A 665 40.61 12.78 2.17
C ASN A 665 41.52 13.75 2.94
N LYS A 666 42.76 13.34 3.17
CA LYS A 666 43.85 14.17 3.72
C LYS A 666 44.19 15.41 2.86
N GLY A 667 43.56 15.60 1.71
CA GLY A 667 43.78 16.73 0.80
C GLY A 667 42.84 17.93 0.95
N LEU A 668 41.71 17.81 1.65
CA LEU A 668 40.70 18.89 1.77
C LEU A 668 40.87 19.77 3.03
N TYR A 669 41.78 19.39 3.94
CA TYR A 669 42.03 20.08 5.20
C TYR A 669 42.49 21.53 5.04
N ILE A 670 43.13 21.90 3.92
CA ILE A 670 43.68 23.26 3.74
C ILE A 670 42.63 24.24 3.18
N TYR A 671 41.66 23.77 2.39
CA TYR A 671 40.65 24.66 1.77
C TYR A 671 39.42 24.92 2.65
N LEU A 672 39.09 24.03 3.60
CA LEU A 672 37.92 24.18 4.47
C LEU A 672 38.19 25.06 5.70
N ILE A 673 39.44 25.20 6.16
CA ILE A 673 39.79 26.07 7.29
C ILE A 673 39.41 27.54 7.02
N PHE A 674 39.46 27.99 5.77
CA PHE A 674 39.12 29.37 5.42
C PHE A 674 37.61 29.65 5.29
N ASN A 675 36.74 28.63 5.14
CA ASN A 675 35.30 28.83 4.92
C ASN A 675 34.40 28.39 6.09
N ILE A 676 34.97 27.84 7.18
CA ILE A 676 34.22 27.30 8.34
C ILE A 676 34.26 28.23 9.58
N LEU A 677 34.94 29.38 9.54
CA LEU A 677 34.85 30.37 10.61
C LEU A 677 33.49 31.09 10.60
N ALA A 678 32.45 30.42 11.11
CA ALA A 678 31.28 31.06 11.67
C ALA A 678 31.69 31.73 13.00
N VAL A 679 32.23 32.94 12.90
CA VAL A 679 32.52 33.78 14.06
C VAL A 679 31.20 34.38 14.56
N PRO A 680 30.84 34.24 15.86
CA PRO A 680 29.78 35.05 16.44
C PRO A 680 30.26 36.51 16.49
N HIS A 681 29.49 37.43 15.89
CA HIS A 681 29.79 38.85 15.75
C HIS A 681 30.49 39.48 16.98
N ILE A 682 31.76 39.84 16.82
CA ILE A 682 32.41 40.93 17.56
C ILE A 682 33.12 41.79 16.51
N LEU A 683 32.73 43.06 16.45
CA LEU A 683 33.30 44.12 15.61
C LEU A 683 34.82 44.25 15.83
N PHE A 684 35.63 44.25 14.78
CA PHE A 684 36.76 45.18 14.59
C PHE A 684 37.13 45.27 13.08
N PRO A 685 37.42 46.48 12.55
CA PRO A 685 37.78 46.70 11.16
C PRO A 685 39.28 46.48 10.90
N ASP A 686 39.66 46.44 9.63
CA ASP A 686 41.02 46.41 9.08
C ASP A 686 41.71 45.05 8.98
N LEU A 687 41.52 44.38 7.83
CA LEU A 687 42.55 43.61 7.12
C LEU A 687 42.02 43.15 5.75
N LEU A 688 41.96 44.10 4.81
CA LEU A 688 41.74 43.87 3.38
C LEU A 688 42.95 44.42 2.66
N LEU A 689 43.91 43.57 2.27
CA LEU A 689 44.83 43.79 1.14
C LEU A 689 45.85 42.63 1.04
N PHE A 690 46.11 42.20 -0.20
CA PHE A 690 47.15 41.27 -0.67
C PHE A 690 46.80 39.77 -0.79
N VAL A 691 45.98 39.42 -1.79
CA VAL A 691 46.29 38.32 -2.72
C VAL A 691 45.79 38.66 -4.12
N HIS A 692 46.66 39.22 -4.96
CA HIS A 692 46.51 39.22 -6.42
C HIS A 692 47.92 39.12 -7.01
N TYR A 693 48.34 37.94 -7.48
CA TYR A 693 49.31 37.73 -8.55
C TYR A 693 49.53 36.22 -8.75
N LYS A 694 48.90 35.64 -9.77
CA LYS A 694 49.45 34.53 -10.58
C LYS A 694 48.50 34.21 -11.75
N GLN A 695 48.77 34.82 -12.90
CA GLN A 695 48.52 34.28 -14.23
C GLN A 695 49.55 34.92 -15.17
N MET A 696 50.60 34.16 -15.48
CA MET A 696 51.28 34.11 -16.77
C MET A 696 51.57 32.65 -17.05
#